data_AF-A0A7V9SEI9-F1
#
_entry.id   AF-A0A7V9SEI9-F1
#
_cell.length_a   1.000
_cell.length_b   1.000
_cell.length_c   1.000
_cell.angle_alpha   90.00
_cell.angle_beta   90.00
_cell.angle_gamma   90.00
#
_symmetry.space_group_name_H-M   'P 1'
#
loop_
_entity.id
_entity.type
_entity.pdbx_description
1 polymer ?
#
loop_
_entity_poly.entity_id
_entity_poly.type
_entity_poly.pdbx_seq_one_letter_code
_entity_poly.pdbx_strand_id
1 'polypeptide(L)'
;MSAHAVWALEIVPNDQAVDPHTRALAQILHDLGRRHPGVTHGRLYLISGEQSPQLQQLVRNLCLDPVIAEARSGTRSHADEGWLIEILPHPGVTDAEGDSLAEALTRDGIPGIRVRAGHRYHIADALDATTVATAARHLAHDVVERVSWRPATCPPDESWWDAAFMPDAAPDRTVATIAIRALDPSALQELSARMLLSLPRQDLVAIGDYFESIGRDPTDVELETIAQTWSEHCAHRTFKATIRHREPGADDLEIHGLLKTYIMAATDAVNRPWVLSAFRDNAGVIAFDRNHEVSFKVETHNHPSALEPFGGANTGVGGVVRDVLGVSAEPIANTDVLCFGPLDTSAAALPPGTLPPQRVYDGVVAGIADYGNKMGIPTVNGATLFDPGYVANPLVFCGTVGLAPRGLRPTEPCPGDLIVVTGGRAGRDGIHGATFSSDVLGTSHAELGSVVQIGDPIVEKRLADALPRARDLGLYSAITDCGAGGLSSAVGEMASVLGAEVELDRVPLKYDGLRPWEIWLSEAQERMVLAVPPHHWPALHDVFAAEGVEATSIGRFTGDGQLRVRYDEQIVADLDCAFLHDGMPIRQLESVWPTPSPIYSSIAPETDLTRLLERALSDPNVASKEPIVRHYDHEVQGRTVGKPFVGPFDIGAADAAVMRPVARSWRGLAVGCGINPWYGEIDPYAMALLAIDEAMRNVVVVGADPARTALLDNFCWGNPMLPDRLGGLVRAAQGCHDAAVAFRVPFISGKDSLFNEYRLADGTSRPIPGTLLISAIGIVPDIRRTVSMFLKRPGNLLYLIGLTGDDLGGSLALRLAGQRGSRAPVVNLATARRTLSAIHRATRKGLLQSCHDLSDGGLAVAAAEMAIGGGFGLEIDLRNVSTATCHSEPAGEESRLLRTDTGAGRDSSFLGMTHQGLSDATLLFAESPTRFLVEVAQEDAATFEAILGKTPHARIGVVLAQPQFRATSDRGTVIDADITRLRTCWLTPLAEAAV
;
A
#
# COMPACT_ATOMS: atom_id res chain seq x y z
N MET A 1 -23.11 43.87 -11.87
CA MET A 1 -23.01 42.39 -11.81
C MET A 1 -23.33 42.02 -10.37
N SER A 2 -24.11 40.96 -10.13
CA SER A 2 -24.43 40.56 -8.75
C SER A 2 -23.13 40.23 -8.01
N ALA A 3 -23.14 40.34 -6.67
CA ALA A 3 -22.00 40.00 -5.82
C ALA A 3 -21.60 38.50 -5.87
N HIS A 4 -22.24 37.71 -6.75
CA HIS A 4 -22.07 36.26 -6.88
C HIS A 4 -21.69 35.82 -8.31
N ALA A 5 -21.36 36.75 -9.22
CA ALA A 5 -21.05 36.37 -10.61
C ALA A 5 -19.77 35.49 -10.68
N VAL A 6 -19.92 34.26 -11.19
CA VAL A 6 -18.80 33.35 -11.47
C VAL A 6 -18.15 33.71 -12.80
N TRP A 7 -16.84 33.93 -12.77
CA TRP A 7 -16.02 34.17 -13.95
C TRP A 7 -15.23 32.90 -14.30
N ALA A 8 -15.20 32.52 -15.57
CA ALA A 8 -14.41 31.40 -16.06
C ALA A 8 -13.15 31.88 -16.81
N LEU A 9 -11.99 31.34 -16.44
CA LEU A 9 -10.73 31.45 -17.16
C LEU A 9 -10.33 30.07 -17.69
N GLU A 10 -9.94 29.98 -18.95
CA GLU A 10 -9.42 28.75 -19.53
C GLU A 10 -7.96 28.96 -19.96
N ILE A 11 -7.09 28.04 -19.55
CA ILE A 11 -5.67 28.01 -19.93
C ILE A 11 -5.46 26.84 -20.88
N VAL A 12 -5.14 27.13 -22.13
CA VAL A 12 -5.01 26.14 -23.20
C VAL A 12 -3.53 25.96 -23.54
N PRO A 13 -2.95 24.77 -23.36
CA PRO A 13 -1.59 24.48 -23.81
C PRO A 13 -1.40 24.77 -25.31
N ASN A 14 -0.26 25.34 -25.69
CA ASN A 14 0.05 25.68 -27.08
C ASN A 14 0.21 24.42 -27.95
N ASP A 15 0.72 23.33 -27.39
CA ASP A 15 0.90 22.04 -28.07
C ASP A 15 -0.08 20.99 -27.53
N GLN A 16 -1.19 20.85 -28.25
CA GLN A 16 -2.27 19.91 -27.93
C GLN A 16 -1.91 18.45 -28.32
N ALA A 17 -0.88 18.24 -29.14
CA ALA A 17 -0.50 16.90 -29.57
C ALA A 17 0.24 16.12 -28.48
N VAL A 18 0.94 16.83 -27.59
CA VAL A 18 1.65 16.25 -26.45
C VAL A 18 0.85 16.28 -25.15
N ASP A 19 -0.28 17.00 -25.13
CA ASP A 19 -1.15 17.10 -23.97
C ASP A 19 -1.83 15.74 -23.65
N PRO A 20 -1.65 15.17 -22.45
CA PRO A 20 -2.21 13.87 -22.10
C PRO A 20 -3.74 13.85 -22.08
N HIS A 21 -4.39 14.95 -21.69
CA HIS A 21 -5.86 15.01 -21.64
C HIS A 21 -6.48 15.00 -23.04
N THR A 22 -5.86 15.70 -23.99
CA THR A 22 -6.24 15.69 -25.40
C THR A 22 -6.08 14.29 -25.99
N ARG A 23 -4.96 13.61 -25.71
CA ARG A 23 -4.75 12.22 -26.16
C ARG A 23 -5.76 11.26 -25.56
N ALA A 24 -6.08 11.38 -24.27
CA ALA A 24 -7.06 10.53 -23.60
C ALA A 24 -8.45 10.63 -24.25
N LEU A 25 -8.96 11.85 -24.48
CA LEU A 25 -10.24 12.02 -25.16
C LEU A 25 -10.16 11.55 -26.63
N ALA A 26 -9.06 11.81 -27.34
CA ALA A 26 -8.88 11.31 -28.69
C ALA A 26 -8.92 9.78 -28.77
N GLN A 27 -8.31 9.09 -27.79
CA GLN A 27 -8.33 7.64 -27.69
C GLN A 27 -9.73 7.11 -27.37
N ILE A 28 -10.44 7.71 -26.40
CA ILE A 28 -11.83 7.36 -26.08
C ILE A 28 -12.71 7.48 -27.34
N LEU A 29 -12.59 8.58 -28.07
CA LEU A 29 -13.34 8.77 -29.32
C LEU A 29 -12.94 7.77 -30.40
N HIS A 30 -11.66 7.42 -30.48
CA HIS A 30 -11.15 6.37 -31.37
C HIS A 30 -11.78 5.00 -31.06
N ASP A 31 -11.85 4.62 -29.79
CA ASP A 31 -12.45 3.36 -29.34
C ASP A 31 -13.97 3.32 -29.57
N LEU A 32 -14.62 4.49 -29.53
CA LEU A 32 -16.00 4.69 -29.95
C LEU A 32 -16.17 4.75 -31.49
N GLY A 33 -15.11 4.45 -32.25
CA GLY A 33 -15.13 4.31 -33.71
C GLY A 33 -14.86 5.59 -34.50
N ARG A 34 -14.35 6.66 -33.87
CA ARG A 34 -14.05 7.95 -34.54
C ARG A 34 -12.57 8.11 -34.84
N ARG A 35 -12.22 8.25 -36.13
CA ARG A 35 -10.83 8.41 -36.56
C ARG A 35 -10.45 9.88 -36.67
N HIS A 36 -9.35 10.27 -36.01
CA HIS A 36 -8.77 11.62 -36.02
C HIS A 36 -9.69 12.75 -35.53
N PRO A 37 -10.20 12.67 -34.29
CA PRO A 37 -11.08 13.69 -33.78
C PRO A 37 -10.33 15.02 -33.54
N GLY A 38 -10.95 16.15 -33.90
CA GLY A 38 -10.41 17.48 -33.63
C GLY A 38 -10.60 17.86 -32.17
N VAL A 39 -9.71 17.41 -31.29
CA VAL A 39 -9.82 17.60 -29.84
C VAL A 39 -8.83 18.66 -29.35
N THR A 40 -9.28 19.52 -28.44
CA THR A 40 -8.39 20.34 -27.61
C THR A 40 -8.83 20.32 -26.15
N HIS A 41 -7.87 20.39 -25.24
CA HIS A 41 -8.04 20.51 -23.80
C HIS A 41 -7.53 21.86 -23.29
N GLY A 42 -8.24 22.40 -22.31
CA GLY A 42 -7.81 23.52 -21.50
C GLY A 42 -8.08 23.27 -20.01
N ARG A 43 -7.21 23.81 -19.16
CA ARG A 43 -7.45 23.89 -17.71
C ARG A 43 -8.47 24.99 -17.44
N LEU A 44 -9.58 24.62 -16.81
CA LEU A 44 -10.68 25.52 -16.49
C LEU A 44 -10.56 25.99 -15.04
N TYR A 45 -10.64 27.30 -14.81
CA TYR A 45 -10.75 27.90 -13.49
C TYR A 45 -12.05 28.69 -13.41
N LEU A 46 -12.88 28.37 -12.41
CA LEU A 46 -14.06 29.13 -12.04
C LEU A 46 -13.75 29.99 -10.83
N ILE A 47 -14.05 31.28 -10.90
CA ILE A 47 -13.71 32.27 -9.87
C ILE A 47 -15.01 32.92 -9.39
N SER A 48 -15.38 32.64 -8.13
CA SER A 48 -16.55 33.20 -7.45
C SER A 48 -16.12 34.29 -6.46
N GLY A 49 -16.69 35.48 -6.58
CA GLY A 49 -16.40 36.64 -5.73
C GLY A 49 -16.63 37.99 -6.41
N GLU A 50 -16.21 39.08 -5.77
CA GLU A 50 -16.31 40.43 -6.33
C GLU A 50 -15.33 40.60 -7.51
N GLN A 51 -15.89 40.64 -8.72
CA GLN A 51 -15.11 40.71 -9.95
C GLN A 51 -14.50 42.11 -10.16
N SER A 52 -13.19 42.18 -10.39
CA SER A 52 -12.47 43.41 -10.74
C SER A 52 -11.43 43.18 -11.84
N PRO A 53 -11.05 44.20 -12.62
CA PRO A 53 -9.96 44.07 -13.61
C PRO A 53 -8.63 43.64 -12.98
N GLN A 54 -8.37 44.06 -11.74
CA GLN A 54 -7.19 43.66 -10.98
C GLN A 54 -7.21 42.17 -10.67
N LEU A 55 -8.33 41.64 -10.18
CA LEU A 55 -8.51 40.20 -9.95
C LEU A 55 -8.27 39.40 -11.23
N GLN A 56 -8.90 39.80 -12.35
CA GLN A 56 -8.77 39.08 -13.62
C GLN A 56 -7.32 39.06 -14.14
N GLN A 57 -6.59 40.17 -13.99
CA GLN A 57 -5.19 40.23 -14.37
C GLN A 57 -4.32 39.35 -13.47
N LEU A 58 -4.57 39.35 -12.17
CA LEU A 58 -3.80 38.58 -11.20
C LEU A 58 -3.99 37.08 -11.40
N VAL A 59 -5.24 36.62 -11.53
CA VAL A 59 -5.56 35.21 -11.84
C VAL A 59 -4.88 34.78 -13.14
N ARG A 60 -4.93 35.61 -14.20
CA ARG A 60 -4.20 35.29 -15.44
C ARG A 60 -2.70 35.15 -15.20
N ASN A 61 -2.09 36.08 -14.46
CA ASN A 61 -0.65 36.03 -14.19
C ASN A 61 -0.23 34.80 -13.36
N LEU A 62 -1.09 34.34 -12.46
CA LEU A 62 -0.83 33.18 -11.59
C LEU A 62 -1.02 31.85 -12.34
N CYS A 63 -2.02 31.77 -13.23
CA CYS A 63 -2.37 30.53 -13.92
C CYS A 63 -1.70 30.36 -15.30
N LEU A 64 -1.24 31.44 -15.94
CA LEU A 64 -0.71 31.41 -17.30
C LEU A 64 0.82 31.46 -17.31
N ASP A 65 1.44 30.40 -17.81
CA ASP A 65 2.77 30.50 -18.41
C ASP A 65 2.61 30.81 -19.91
N PRO A 66 2.92 32.05 -20.36
CA PRO A 66 2.71 32.48 -21.74
C PRO A 66 3.66 31.80 -22.74
N VAL A 67 4.68 31.07 -22.29
CA VAL A 67 5.57 30.32 -23.17
C VAL A 67 4.89 29.04 -23.66
N ILE A 68 4.15 28.37 -22.78
CA ILE A 68 3.61 27.02 -23.04
C ILE A 68 2.08 26.99 -23.19
N ALA A 69 1.37 28.07 -22.85
CA ALA A 69 -0.08 28.13 -22.95
C ALA A 69 -0.58 29.52 -23.35
N GLU A 70 -1.86 29.57 -23.72
CA GLU A 70 -2.62 30.80 -23.94
C GLU A 70 -3.84 30.87 -23.01
N ALA A 71 -4.23 32.09 -22.61
CA ALA A 71 -5.41 32.31 -21.80
C ALA A 71 -6.60 32.69 -22.68
N ARG A 72 -7.68 31.89 -22.63
CA ARG A 72 -8.97 32.19 -23.25
C ARG A 72 -9.93 32.68 -22.18
N SER A 73 -10.45 33.88 -22.38
CA SER A 73 -11.46 34.48 -21.51
C SER A 73 -12.76 34.67 -22.26
N GLY A 74 -13.84 34.10 -21.74
CA GLY A 74 -15.17 34.20 -22.35
C GLY A 74 -15.68 32.86 -22.85
N THR A 75 -16.95 32.88 -23.26
CA THR A 75 -17.84 31.71 -23.34
C THR A 75 -18.11 31.23 -24.76
N ARG A 76 -17.41 31.78 -25.76
CA ARG A 76 -17.67 31.51 -27.18
C ARG A 76 -16.49 30.81 -27.83
N SER A 77 -16.72 29.56 -28.22
CA SER A 77 -15.95 28.91 -29.29
C SER A 77 -16.40 29.49 -30.64
N HIS A 78 -15.44 29.66 -31.56
CA HIS A 78 -15.65 30.20 -32.91
C HIS A 78 -16.07 29.13 -33.95
N ALA A 79 -16.40 27.91 -33.51
CA ALA A 79 -16.83 26.82 -34.41
C ALA A 79 -18.34 26.59 -34.32
N ASP A 80 -19.05 26.78 -35.45
CA ASP A 80 -20.51 26.61 -35.54
C ASP A 80 -20.98 25.13 -35.40
N GLU A 81 -20.06 24.14 -35.45
CA GLU A 81 -20.36 22.69 -35.48
C GLU A 81 -19.48 21.84 -34.53
N GLY A 82 -19.43 22.16 -33.22
CA GLY A 82 -18.64 21.39 -32.24
C GLY A 82 -19.31 21.15 -30.88
N TRP A 83 -18.61 20.45 -29.98
CA TRP A 83 -19.06 20.12 -28.62
C TRP A 83 -18.07 20.60 -27.55
N LEU A 84 -18.60 20.90 -26.37
CA LEU A 84 -17.86 21.19 -25.16
C LEU A 84 -18.16 20.10 -24.12
N ILE A 85 -17.12 19.65 -23.42
CA ILE A 85 -17.22 18.85 -22.20
C ILE A 85 -16.49 19.61 -21.10
N GLU A 86 -17.14 19.85 -19.98
CA GLU A 86 -16.56 20.48 -18.79
C GLU A 86 -16.63 19.50 -17.62
N ILE A 87 -15.52 19.36 -16.92
CA ILE A 87 -15.37 18.49 -15.76
C ILE A 87 -14.88 19.35 -14.60
N LEU A 88 -15.59 19.29 -13.49
CA LEU A 88 -15.23 19.94 -12.24
C LEU A 88 -15.36 18.90 -11.12
N PRO A 89 -14.64 19.05 -10.00
CA PRO A 89 -14.93 18.21 -8.85
C PRO A 89 -16.31 18.54 -8.27
N HIS A 90 -16.93 17.60 -7.55
CA HIS A 90 -18.20 17.84 -6.85
C HIS A 90 -18.04 18.92 -5.76
N PRO A 91 -19.13 19.58 -5.32
CA PRO A 91 -19.08 20.50 -4.19
C PRO A 91 -18.57 19.81 -2.92
N GLY A 92 -17.57 20.40 -2.27
CA GLY A 92 -16.97 19.87 -1.04
C GLY A 92 -15.81 18.90 -1.24
N VAL A 93 -15.61 18.36 -2.45
CA VAL A 93 -14.40 17.58 -2.80
C VAL A 93 -13.20 18.52 -2.81
N THR A 94 -12.09 18.07 -2.23
CA THR A 94 -10.80 18.79 -2.17
C THR A 94 -10.32 19.20 -3.57
N ASP A 95 -9.91 20.46 -3.72
CA ASP A 95 -9.41 21.03 -4.97
C ASP A 95 -8.12 21.81 -4.67
N ALA A 96 -7.02 21.08 -4.47
CA ALA A 96 -5.75 21.65 -4.03
C ALA A 96 -5.24 22.77 -4.97
N GLU A 97 -5.54 22.70 -6.27
CA GLU A 97 -5.15 23.72 -7.24
C GLU A 97 -6.01 24.98 -7.09
N GLY A 98 -7.34 24.83 -6.97
CA GLY A 98 -8.25 25.93 -6.66
C GLY A 98 -7.91 26.60 -5.33
N ASP A 99 -7.69 25.81 -4.29
CA ASP A 99 -7.35 26.28 -2.95
C ASP A 99 -6.00 27.02 -2.93
N SER A 100 -4.99 26.48 -3.62
CA SER A 100 -3.68 27.16 -3.78
C SER A 100 -3.82 28.50 -4.50
N LEU A 101 -4.68 28.60 -5.52
CA LEU A 101 -4.94 29.86 -6.20
C LEU A 101 -5.65 30.86 -5.27
N ALA A 102 -6.65 30.42 -4.52
CA ALA A 102 -7.36 31.26 -3.55
C ALA A 102 -6.42 31.78 -2.44
N GLU A 103 -5.51 30.92 -1.96
CA GLU A 103 -4.47 31.30 -1.00
C GLU A 103 -3.50 32.34 -1.59
N ALA A 104 -3.03 32.13 -2.82
CA ALA A 104 -2.16 33.08 -3.52
C ALA A 104 -2.82 34.45 -3.71
N LEU A 105 -4.10 34.48 -4.10
CA LEU A 105 -4.89 35.71 -4.23
C LEU A 105 -5.06 36.44 -2.89
N THR A 106 -5.29 35.68 -1.81
CA THR A 106 -5.39 36.24 -0.45
C THR A 106 -4.08 36.89 -0.03
N ARG A 107 -2.94 36.22 -0.28
CA ARG A 107 -1.60 36.76 -0.02
C ARG A 107 -1.32 38.04 -0.81
N ASP A 108 -1.82 38.11 -2.04
CA ASP A 108 -1.66 39.26 -2.93
C ASP A 108 -2.71 40.37 -2.68
N GLY A 109 -3.47 40.27 -1.58
CA GLY A 109 -4.35 41.32 -1.07
C GLY A 109 -5.79 41.26 -1.58
N ILE A 110 -6.24 40.14 -2.15
CA ILE A 110 -7.61 39.92 -2.60
C ILE A 110 -8.23 38.71 -1.86
N PRO A 111 -8.58 38.87 -0.58
CA PRO A 111 -9.18 37.79 0.21
C PRO A 111 -10.63 37.51 -0.21
N GLY A 112 -11.14 36.33 0.16
CA GLY A 112 -12.56 35.97 0.00
C GLY A 112 -12.97 35.52 -1.40
N ILE A 113 -12.00 35.27 -2.29
CA ILE A 113 -12.24 34.67 -3.60
C ILE A 113 -12.27 33.15 -3.45
N ARG A 114 -13.31 32.51 -3.99
CA ARG A 114 -13.39 31.04 -4.09
C ARG A 114 -13.05 30.63 -5.51
N VAL A 115 -12.24 29.59 -5.66
CA VAL A 115 -11.80 29.08 -6.95
C VAL A 115 -12.17 27.61 -7.07
N ARG A 116 -12.58 27.16 -8.26
CA ARG A 116 -12.63 25.74 -8.63
C ARG A 116 -11.85 25.49 -9.90
N ALA A 117 -10.90 24.56 -9.86
CA ALA A 117 -10.16 24.10 -11.02
C ALA A 117 -10.82 22.86 -11.63
N GLY A 118 -10.63 22.68 -12.94
CA GLY A 118 -11.20 21.56 -13.68
C GLY A 118 -10.68 21.49 -15.11
N HIS A 119 -11.38 20.76 -15.94
CA HIS A 119 -10.99 20.51 -17.32
C HIS A 119 -12.11 20.97 -18.27
N ARG A 120 -11.72 21.58 -19.39
CA ARG A 120 -12.61 21.83 -20.52
C ARG A 120 -12.03 21.17 -21.76
N TYR A 121 -12.87 20.43 -22.47
CA TYR A 121 -12.55 19.81 -23.74
C TYR A 121 -13.41 20.40 -24.83
N HIS A 122 -12.79 20.69 -25.98
CA HIS A 122 -13.48 21.09 -27.20
C HIS A 122 -13.34 19.98 -28.23
N ILE A 123 -14.45 19.61 -28.85
CA ILE A 123 -14.49 18.65 -29.95
C ILE A 123 -14.98 19.41 -31.17
N ALA A 124 -14.13 19.52 -32.20
CA ALA A 124 -14.39 20.24 -33.44
C ALA A 124 -15.15 19.40 -34.49
N ASP A 125 -15.63 18.21 -34.10
CA ASP A 125 -16.35 17.29 -34.98
C ASP A 125 -17.86 17.31 -34.70
N ALA A 126 -18.64 17.12 -35.77
CA ALA A 126 -20.08 16.86 -35.68
C ALA A 126 -20.33 15.43 -35.16
N LEU A 127 -20.34 15.28 -33.84
CA LEU A 127 -20.73 14.03 -33.16
C LEU A 127 -22.22 14.05 -32.77
N ASP A 128 -22.82 12.86 -32.67
CA ASP A 128 -24.12 12.71 -32.04
C ASP A 128 -23.98 12.84 -30.51
N ALA A 129 -25.05 13.31 -29.87
CA ALA A 129 -25.10 13.53 -28.42
C ALA A 129 -24.81 12.27 -27.60
N THR A 130 -25.12 11.07 -28.11
CA THR A 130 -24.90 9.81 -27.39
C THR A 130 -23.42 9.48 -27.31
N THR A 131 -22.68 9.69 -28.41
CA THR A 131 -21.23 9.52 -28.44
C THR A 131 -20.56 10.48 -27.45
N VAL A 132 -20.95 11.77 -27.46
CA VAL A 132 -20.38 12.78 -26.56
C VAL A 132 -20.69 12.47 -25.09
N ALA A 133 -21.94 12.11 -24.78
CA ALA A 133 -22.33 11.71 -23.44
C ALA A 133 -21.53 10.48 -22.96
N THR A 134 -21.22 9.55 -23.87
CA THR A 134 -20.41 8.37 -23.56
C THR A 134 -18.97 8.76 -23.29
N ALA A 135 -18.36 9.59 -24.14
CA ALA A 135 -17.00 10.08 -23.93
C ALA A 135 -16.87 10.88 -22.61
N ALA A 136 -17.85 11.75 -22.32
CA ALA A 136 -17.93 12.50 -21.07
C ALA A 136 -17.93 11.59 -19.83
N ARG A 137 -18.70 10.48 -19.85
CA ARG A 137 -18.69 9.46 -18.78
C ARG A 137 -17.39 8.67 -18.66
N HIS A 138 -16.62 8.56 -19.73
CA HIS A 138 -15.32 7.89 -19.68
C HIS A 138 -14.23 8.83 -19.16
N LEU A 139 -14.36 10.13 -19.41
CA LEU A 139 -13.42 11.15 -18.93
C LEU A 139 -13.59 11.47 -17.45
N ALA A 140 -14.84 11.57 -16.97
CA ALA A 140 -15.12 11.96 -15.59
C ALA A 140 -15.28 10.75 -14.66
N HIS A 141 -14.92 10.95 -13.41
CA HIS A 141 -15.21 10.03 -12.32
C HIS A 141 -16.46 10.49 -11.57
N ASP A 142 -17.62 9.90 -11.86
CA ASP A 142 -18.93 10.33 -11.31
C ASP A 142 -18.98 10.41 -9.77
N VAL A 143 -18.09 9.71 -9.07
CA VAL A 143 -17.95 9.72 -7.60
C VAL A 143 -17.41 11.05 -7.06
N VAL A 144 -16.37 11.61 -7.69
CA VAL A 144 -15.65 12.81 -7.22
C VAL A 144 -15.81 14.01 -8.15
N GLU A 145 -16.26 13.78 -9.38
CA GLU A 145 -16.41 14.78 -10.43
C GLU A 145 -17.82 14.85 -10.99
N ARG A 146 -18.18 16.07 -11.40
CA ARG A 146 -19.37 16.38 -12.18
C ARG A 146 -18.95 16.71 -13.59
N VAL A 147 -19.71 16.19 -14.55
CA VAL A 147 -19.51 16.47 -15.98
C VAL A 147 -20.72 17.17 -16.58
N SER A 148 -20.45 18.18 -17.41
CA SER A 148 -21.43 18.84 -18.25
C SER A 148 -20.96 18.78 -19.69
N TRP A 149 -21.85 18.52 -20.64
CA TRP A 149 -21.54 18.58 -22.06
C TRP A 149 -22.65 19.29 -22.81
N ARG A 150 -22.28 20.06 -23.83
CA ARG A 150 -23.20 20.88 -24.62
C ARG A 150 -22.63 21.18 -26.00
N PRO A 151 -23.48 21.51 -27.00
CA PRO A 151 -22.98 22.10 -28.24
C PRO A 151 -22.15 23.35 -27.95
N ALA A 152 -21.05 23.55 -28.67
CA ALA A 152 -20.14 24.68 -28.46
C ALA A 152 -20.80 26.04 -28.73
N THR A 153 -21.92 26.05 -29.46
CA THR A 153 -22.76 27.21 -29.74
C THR A 153 -23.68 27.59 -28.58
N CYS A 154 -23.92 26.69 -27.62
CA CYS A 154 -24.72 26.97 -26.45
C CYS A 154 -23.94 27.81 -25.43
N PRO A 155 -24.59 28.81 -24.78
CA PRO A 155 -23.95 29.53 -23.69
C PRO A 155 -23.61 28.57 -22.54
N PRO A 156 -22.68 28.94 -21.65
CA PRO A 156 -22.39 28.13 -20.47
C PRO A 156 -23.57 28.09 -19.53
N ASP A 157 -23.65 26.99 -18.80
CA ASP A 157 -24.61 26.83 -17.73
C ASP A 157 -24.04 27.45 -16.45
N GLU A 158 -24.29 28.75 -16.28
CA GLU A 158 -23.87 29.49 -15.08
C GLU A 158 -24.44 28.86 -13.80
N SER A 159 -25.64 28.26 -13.86
CA SER A 159 -26.23 27.57 -12.72
C SER A 159 -25.47 26.30 -12.36
N TRP A 160 -24.94 25.58 -13.35
CA TRP A 160 -24.08 24.42 -13.14
C TRP A 160 -22.70 24.83 -12.58
N TRP A 161 -22.16 25.96 -13.01
CA TRP A 161 -20.93 26.53 -12.42
C TRP A 161 -21.12 26.98 -10.98
N ASP A 162 -22.18 27.74 -10.69
CA ASP A 162 -22.51 28.18 -9.32
C ASP A 162 -22.68 26.97 -8.39
N ALA A 163 -23.35 25.93 -8.87
CA ALA A 163 -23.56 24.70 -8.12
C ALA A 163 -22.28 23.90 -7.86
N ALA A 164 -21.13 24.24 -8.45
CA ALA A 164 -19.84 23.61 -8.13
C ALA A 164 -19.26 24.11 -6.80
N PHE A 165 -19.71 25.27 -6.31
CA PHE A 165 -19.32 25.80 -5.00
C PHE A 165 -20.30 25.29 -3.93
N MET A 166 -19.79 25.03 -2.73
CA MET A 166 -20.69 24.77 -1.59
C MET A 166 -21.48 26.05 -1.28
N PRO A 167 -22.80 25.95 -1.07
CA PRO A 167 -23.61 27.08 -0.65
C PRO A 167 -23.25 27.46 0.79
N ASP A 168 -23.25 28.74 1.10
CA ASP A 168 -23.16 29.19 2.49
C ASP A 168 -24.40 28.69 3.24
N ALA A 169 -24.19 27.88 4.28
CA ALA A 169 -25.25 27.26 5.06
C ALA A 169 -25.20 27.74 6.52
N ALA A 170 -26.33 27.72 7.21
CA ALA A 170 -26.31 27.87 8.66
C ALA A 170 -25.79 26.56 9.30
N PRO A 171 -25.11 26.62 10.46
CA PRO A 171 -24.72 25.43 11.19
C PRO A 171 -25.93 24.52 11.52
N ASP A 172 -25.82 23.22 11.21
CA ASP A 172 -26.84 22.23 11.55
C ASP A 172 -26.57 21.67 12.96
N ARG A 173 -27.41 22.06 13.92
CA ARG A 173 -27.30 21.67 15.34
C ARG A 173 -28.07 20.40 15.70
N THR A 174 -28.58 19.69 14.70
CA THR A 174 -29.45 18.53 14.93
C THR A 174 -28.67 17.40 15.58
N VAL A 175 -29.14 16.94 16.74
CA VAL A 175 -28.66 15.75 17.46
C VAL A 175 -29.86 14.87 17.75
N ALA A 176 -29.86 13.64 17.25
CA ALA A 176 -30.93 12.69 17.48
C ALA A 176 -30.67 11.83 18.72
N THR A 177 -31.69 11.58 19.53
CA THR A 177 -31.66 10.53 20.56
C THR A 177 -32.23 9.24 19.99
N ILE A 178 -31.47 8.16 20.07
CA ILE A 178 -31.81 6.86 19.47
C ILE A 178 -32.34 5.93 20.55
N ALA A 179 -33.63 5.61 20.52
CA ALA A 179 -34.33 4.83 21.57
C ALA A 179 -33.97 3.34 21.58
N ILE A 180 -32.68 3.00 21.69
CA ILE A 180 -32.14 1.64 21.56
C ILE A 180 -32.67 0.70 22.65
N ARG A 181 -32.92 1.21 23.87
CA ARG A 181 -33.37 0.41 25.02
C ARG A 181 -34.76 -0.19 24.84
N ALA A 182 -35.58 0.40 23.98
CA ALA A 182 -36.94 -0.04 23.70
C ALA A 182 -37.03 -1.01 22.50
N LEU A 183 -35.91 -1.27 21.81
CA LEU A 183 -35.89 -2.08 20.60
C LEU A 183 -35.68 -3.55 20.93
N ASP A 184 -36.44 -4.41 20.25
CA ASP A 184 -36.18 -5.84 20.25
C ASP A 184 -34.99 -6.18 19.31
N PRO A 185 -34.47 -7.42 19.36
CA PRO A 185 -33.31 -7.80 18.55
C PRO A 185 -33.49 -7.70 17.03
N SER A 186 -34.72 -7.71 16.51
CA SER A 186 -34.99 -7.52 15.07
C SER A 186 -34.90 -6.04 14.72
N ALA A 187 -35.55 -5.19 15.52
CA ALA A 187 -35.53 -3.75 15.34
C ALA A 187 -34.13 -3.14 15.51
N LEU A 188 -33.27 -3.74 16.35
CA LEU A 188 -31.85 -3.37 16.44
C LEU A 188 -31.12 -3.58 15.10
N GLN A 189 -31.35 -4.70 14.43
CA GLN A 189 -30.69 -4.97 13.15
C GLN A 189 -31.17 -4.03 12.05
N GLU A 190 -32.47 -3.68 12.04
CA GLU A 190 -33.04 -2.67 11.14
C GLU A 190 -32.46 -1.27 11.40
N LEU A 191 -32.24 -0.91 12.66
CA LEU A 191 -31.56 0.33 13.05
C LEU A 191 -30.13 0.37 12.47
N SER A 192 -29.36 -0.71 12.66
CA SER A 192 -27.99 -0.80 12.14
C SER A 192 -27.93 -0.70 10.62
N ALA A 193 -28.88 -1.29 9.90
CA ALA A 193 -28.93 -1.16 8.44
C ALA A 193 -29.30 0.25 7.99
N ARG A 194 -30.26 0.89 8.68
CA ARG A 194 -30.72 2.25 8.36
C ARG A 194 -29.67 3.32 8.64
N MET A 195 -28.85 3.13 9.67
CA MET A 195 -27.78 4.06 10.06
C MET A 195 -26.40 3.63 9.54
N LEU A 196 -26.30 2.55 8.76
CA LEU A 196 -25.03 2.06 8.20
C LEU A 196 -23.93 1.77 9.25
N LEU A 197 -24.34 1.31 10.45
CA LEU A 197 -23.41 1.07 11.57
C LEU A 197 -22.53 -0.18 11.36
N SER A 198 -22.94 -1.09 10.46
CA SER A 198 -22.28 -2.39 10.22
C SER A 198 -22.03 -3.23 11.50
N LEU A 199 -22.85 -3.06 12.54
CA LEU A 199 -22.72 -3.79 13.80
C LEU A 199 -23.57 -5.07 13.80
N PRO A 200 -23.02 -6.23 14.20
CA PRO A 200 -23.80 -7.43 14.40
C PRO A 200 -24.70 -7.29 15.63
N ARG A 201 -25.83 -8.01 15.60
CA ARG A 201 -26.84 -8.04 16.68
C ARG A 201 -26.27 -8.11 18.10
N GLN A 202 -25.27 -8.96 18.34
CA GLN A 202 -24.71 -9.15 19.68
C GLN A 202 -24.09 -7.87 20.26
N ASP A 203 -23.53 -7.01 19.39
CA ASP A 203 -22.90 -5.77 19.80
C ASP A 203 -23.96 -4.72 20.11
N LEU A 204 -24.99 -4.65 19.28
CA LEU A 204 -26.14 -3.76 19.51
C LEU A 204 -26.86 -4.09 20.82
N VAL A 205 -26.94 -5.37 21.18
CA VAL A 205 -27.44 -5.80 22.49
C VAL A 205 -26.52 -5.32 23.61
N ALA A 206 -25.20 -5.50 23.50
CA ALA A 206 -24.25 -5.01 24.51
C ALA A 206 -24.31 -3.48 24.68
N ILE A 207 -24.49 -2.74 23.59
CA ILE A 207 -24.72 -1.28 23.60
C ILE A 207 -26.03 -0.96 24.33
N GLY A 208 -27.12 -1.66 23.98
CA GLY A 208 -28.41 -1.51 24.66
C GLY A 208 -28.33 -1.76 26.17
N ASP A 209 -27.65 -2.83 26.57
CA ASP A 209 -27.43 -3.20 27.98
C ASP A 209 -26.63 -2.12 28.73
N TYR A 210 -25.59 -1.55 28.10
CA TYR A 210 -24.83 -0.45 28.67
C TYR A 210 -25.72 0.80 28.89
N PHE A 211 -26.46 1.22 27.87
CA PHE A 211 -27.33 2.39 27.96
C PHE A 211 -28.50 2.18 28.93
N GLU A 212 -29.02 0.96 29.06
CA GLU A 212 -29.96 0.59 30.10
C GLU A 212 -29.34 0.75 31.51
N SER A 213 -28.10 0.31 31.69
CA SER A 213 -27.41 0.38 32.99
C SER A 213 -27.19 1.82 33.49
N ILE A 214 -27.00 2.78 32.57
CA ILE A 214 -26.83 4.20 32.89
C ILE A 214 -28.15 5.00 32.79
N GLY A 215 -29.27 4.33 32.48
CA GLY A 215 -30.61 4.90 32.57
C GLY A 215 -30.99 5.90 31.47
N ARG A 216 -30.31 5.93 30.32
CA ARG A 216 -30.62 6.84 29.20
C ARG A 216 -30.39 6.19 27.84
N ASP A 217 -30.96 6.77 26.79
CA ASP A 217 -30.69 6.36 25.40
C ASP A 217 -29.46 7.10 24.83
N PRO A 218 -28.74 6.51 23.85
CA PRO A 218 -27.63 7.16 23.16
C PRO A 218 -28.08 8.32 22.27
N THR A 219 -27.18 9.27 22.03
CA THR A 219 -27.27 10.17 20.88
C THR A 219 -26.78 9.47 19.59
N ASP A 220 -27.08 10.05 18.44
CA ASP A 220 -26.47 9.67 17.16
C ASP A 220 -24.94 9.77 17.23
N VAL A 221 -24.39 10.85 17.78
CA VAL A 221 -22.93 11.01 17.97
C VAL A 221 -22.32 9.85 18.75
N GLU A 222 -22.95 9.41 19.84
CA GLU A 222 -22.48 8.30 20.68
C GLU A 222 -22.55 6.96 19.97
N LEU A 223 -23.66 6.70 19.29
CA LEU A 223 -23.86 5.43 18.59
C LEU A 223 -22.92 5.28 17.39
N GLU A 224 -22.71 6.35 16.63
CA GLU A 224 -21.74 6.41 15.53
C GLU A 224 -20.31 6.25 16.06
N THR A 225 -19.96 6.91 17.18
CA THR A 225 -18.65 6.75 17.86
C THR A 225 -18.37 5.28 18.22
N ILE A 226 -19.35 4.60 18.83
CA ILE A 226 -19.22 3.19 19.20
C ILE A 226 -19.13 2.30 17.95
N ALA A 227 -19.98 2.52 16.95
CA ALA A 227 -19.98 1.72 15.72
C ALA A 227 -18.65 1.78 14.99
N GLN A 228 -18.06 2.96 14.89
CA GLN A 228 -16.75 3.16 14.31
C GLN A 228 -15.65 2.46 15.12
N THR A 229 -15.62 2.69 16.44
CA THR A 229 -14.61 2.11 17.34
C THR A 229 -14.67 0.58 17.34
N TRP A 230 -15.86 0.00 17.27
CA TRP A 230 -16.10 -1.45 17.29
C TRP A 230 -16.16 -2.08 15.88
N SER A 231 -15.82 -1.32 14.82
CA SER A 231 -15.73 -1.83 13.45
C SER A 231 -14.62 -2.87 13.30
N GLU A 232 -14.65 -3.69 12.23
CA GLU A 232 -13.55 -4.63 11.97
C GLU A 232 -12.23 -3.88 11.77
N HIS A 233 -12.27 -2.79 11.00
CA HIS A 233 -11.12 -1.98 10.62
C HIS A 233 -10.39 -1.35 11.81
N CYS A 234 -11.12 -0.83 12.81
CA CYS A 234 -10.51 -0.20 13.99
C CYS A 234 -10.19 -1.21 15.12
N ALA A 235 -11.09 -2.17 15.38
CA ALA A 235 -10.94 -3.06 16.53
C ALA A 235 -10.20 -4.38 16.22
N HIS A 236 -9.94 -4.71 14.95
CA HIS A 236 -9.27 -5.95 14.52
C HIS A 236 -9.93 -7.21 15.11
N ARG A 237 -11.25 -7.29 15.00
CA ARG A 237 -12.08 -8.21 15.81
C ARG A 237 -11.81 -9.66 15.50
N THR A 238 -11.58 -10.01 14.25
CA THR A 238 -11.19 -11.35 13.83
C THR A 238 -9.85 -11.74 14.47
N PHE A 239 -8.88 -10.82 14.48
CA PHE A 239 -7.57 -11.04 15.09
C PHE A 239 -7.59 -11.06 16.63
N LYS A 240 -8.66 -10.57 17.27
CA LYS A 240 -8.91 -10.67 18.73
C LYS A 240 -9.88 -11.81 19.11
N ALA A 241 -10.50 -12.47 18.13
CA ALA A 241 -11.51 -13.51 18.37
C ALA A 241 -10.92 -14.75 19.07
N THR A 242 -11.80 -15.53 19.72
CA THR A 242 -11.48 -16.91 20.07
C THR A 242 -11.86 -17.81 18.90
N ILE A 243 -10.88 -18.54 18.37
CA ILE A 243 -11.02 -19.35 17.16
C ILE A 243 -10.81 -20.82 17.53
N ARG A 244 -11.81 -21.66 17.27
CA ARG A 244 -11.67 -23.11 17.27
C ARG A 244 -11.22 -23.56 15.89
N HIS A 245 -9.97 -23.93 15.76
CA HIS A 245 -9.34 -24.36 14.51
C HIS A 245 -9.32 -25.88 14.38
N ARG A 246 -9.67 -26.39 13.20
CA ARG A 246 -9.70 -27.81 12.89
C ARG A 246 -8.95 -28.10 11.59
N GLU A 247 -8.03 -29.05 11.64
CA GLU A 247 -7.40 -29.64 10.46
C GLU A 247 -7.69 -31.15 10.45
N PRO A 248 -8.09 -31.76 9.31
CA PRO A 248 -8.29 -33.20 9.23
C PRO A 248 -7.03 -33.98 9.63
N GLY A 249 -7.13 -34.79 10.69
CA GLY A 249 -6.02 -35.61 11.18
C GLY A 249 -5.12 -34.95 12.23
N ALA A 250 -5.42 -33.70 12.63
CA ALA A 250 -4.81 -33.04 13.78
C ALA A 250 -5.81 -32.87 14.93
N ASP A 251 -5.31 -32.60 16.13
CA ASP A 251 -6.15 -32.22 17.26
C ASP A 251 -6.75 -30.82 17.05
N ASP A 252 -7.99 -30.62 17.49
CA ASP A 252 -8.62 -29.30 17.52
C ASP A 252 -7.75 -28.33 18.36
N LEU A 253 -7.50 -27.14 17.83
CA LEU A 253 -6.74 -26.08 18.50
C LEU A 253 -7.68 -24.92 18.86
N GLU A 254 -7.62 -24.44 20.09
CA GLU A 254 -8.28 -23.21 20.51
C GLU A 254 -7.27 -22.06 20.54
N ILE A 255 -7.54 -21.00 19.78
CA ILE A 255 -6.66 -19.83 19.62
C ILE A 255 -7.36 -18.64 20.26
N HIS A 256 -6.71 -17.97 21.21
CA HIS A 256 -7.24 -16.76 21.85
C HIS A 256 -6.53 -15.51 21.30
N GLY A 257 -7.12 -14.92 20.27
CA GLY A 257 -6.55 -13.78 19.54
C GLY A 257 -5.40 -14.21 18.63
N LEU A 258 -5.64 -14.18 17.32
CA LEU A 258 -4.67 -14.52 16.28
C LEU A 258 -3.41 -13.64 16.35
N LEU A 259 -3.59 -12.32 16.50
CA LEU A 259 -2.49 -11.35 16.58
C LEU A 259 -1.56 -11.67 17.76
N LYS A 260 -2.16 -11.85 18.94
CA LYS A 260 -1.43 -12.14 20.18
C LYS A 260 -0.72 -13.49 20.12
N THR A 261 -1.41 -14.52 19.62
CA THR A 261 -0.93 -15.90 19.65
C THR A 261 0.24 -16.15 18.71
N TYR A 262 0.26 -15.51 17.53
CA TYR A 262 1.26 -15.82 16.51
C TYR A 262 2.20 -14.65 16.20
N ILE A 263 1.69 -13.44 16.02
CA ILE A 263 2.53 -12.31 15.56
C ILE A 263 3.27 -11.67 16.73
N MET A 264 2.54 -11.23 17.77
CA MET A 264 3.15 -10.64 18.97
C MET A 264 4.03 -11.66 19.71
N ALA A 265 3.55 -12.91 19.84
CA ALA A 265 4.30 -13.98 20.48
C ALA A 265 5.63 -14.27 19.76
N ALA A 266 5.69 -14.17 18.43
CA ALA A 266 6.94 -14.33 17.70
C ALA A 266 7.93 -13.21 18.05
N THR A 267 7.49 -11.95 18.05
CA THR A 267 8.32 -10.81 18.44
C THR A 267 8.80 -10.93 19.89
N ASP A 268 7.94 -11.33 20.81
CA ASP A 268 8.27 -11.58 22.21
C ASP A 268 9.26 -12.74 22.38
N ALA A 269 9.14 -13.80 21.59
CA ALA A 269 10.06 -14.93 21.60
C ALA A 269 11.45 -14.57 21.04
N VAL A 270 11.50 -13.72 20.01
CA VAL A 270 12.75 -13.25 19.41
C VAL A 270 13.44 -12.20 20.30
N ASN A 271 12.67 -11.35 20.97
CA ASN A 271 13.10 -10.38 22.00
C ASN A 271 14.37 -9.59 21.64
N ARG A 272 14.29 -8.72 20.61
CA ARG A 272 15.42 -7.90 20.20
C ARG A 272 15.42 -6.55 20.94
N PRO A 273 16.50 -6.20 21.67
CA PRO A 273 16.56 -4.95 22.45
C PRO A 273 16.66 -3.67 21.59
N TRP A 274 16.86 -3.83 20.27
CA TRP A 274 16.87 -2.71 19.34
C TRP A 274 15.49 -2.44 18.71
N VAL A 275 14.46 -3.25 19.02
CA VAL A 275 13.06 -2.90 18.75
C VAL A 275 12.63 -1.94 19.86
N LEU A 276 12.24 -0.72 19.48
CA LEU A 276 11.91 0.35 20.41
C LEU A 276 10.40 0.49 20.62
N SER A 277 9.60 0.17 19.59
CA SER A 277 8.14 0.09 19.67
C SER A 277 7.62 -0.94 18.67
N ALA A 278 6.64 -1.73 19.09
CA ALA A 278 5.94 -2.69 18.26
C ALA A 278 4.50 -2.89 18.80
N PHE A 279 3.51 -2.87 17.90
CA PHE A 279 2.08 -3.11 18.20
C PHE A 279 1.46 -2.16 19.24
N ARG A 280 1.95 -0.93 19.36
CA ARG A 280 1.44 0.07 20.32
C ARG A 280 1.26 1.46 19.73
N ASP A 281 2.23 1.89 18.91
CA ASP A 281 2.18 3.17 18.20
C ASP A 281 1.70 2.97 16.75
N ASN A 282 1.41 4.06 16.03
CA ASN A 282 0.96 4.03 14.62
C ASN A 282 1.95 3.33 13.67
N ALA A 283 3.24 3.30 14.02
CA ALA A 283 4.29 2.63 13.26
C ALA A 283 5.25 1.83 14.15
N GLY A 284 5.85 0.77 13.57
CA GLY A 284 6.87 -0.01 14.25
C GLY A 284 8.21 0.74 14.26
N VAL A 285 8.91 0.77 15.39
CA VAL A 285 10.14 1.57 15.57
C VAL A 285 11.34 0.71 15.97
N ILE A 286 12.47 0.89 15.27
CA ILE A 286 13.73 0.22 15.54
C ILE A 286 14.89 1.21 15.72
N ALA A 287 15.90 0.83 16.49
CA ALA A 287 17.12 1.61 16.64
C ALA A 287 18.00 1.49 15.38
N PHE A 288 18.15 2.59 14.65
CA PHE A 288 19.08 2.70 13.54
C PHE A 288 20.53 2.81 14.04
N ASP A 289 20.76 3.71 14.99
CA ASP A 289 22.03 3.85 15.70
C ASP A 289 21.85 4.29 17.16
N ARG A 290 22.84 4.94 17.76
CA ARG A 290 22.76 5.40 19.15
C ARG A 290 21.90 6.65 19.31
N ASN A 291 21.82 7.47 18.27
CA ASN A 291 21.22 8.79 18.26
C ASN A 291 19.97 8.86 17.38
N HIS A 292 19.74 7.87 16.51
CA HIS A 292 18.61 7.84 15.59
C HIS A 292 17.83 6.53 15.69
N GLU A 293 16.54 6.66 15.47
CA GLU A 293 15.58 5.58 15.31
C GLU A 293 14.90 5.70 13.95
N VAL A 294 14.39 4.57 13.46
CA VAL A 294 13.67 4.48 12.19
C VAL A 294 12.33 3.81 12.44
N SER A 295 11.28 4.37 11.87
CA SER A 295 9.95 3.78 11.87
C SER A 295 9.62 3.20 10.49
N PHE A 296 8.76 2.18 10.47
CA PHE A 296 8.19 1.66 9.22
C PHE A 296 6.76 1.19 9.47
N LYS A 297 5.87 1.57 8.56
CA LYS A 297 4.47 1.19 8.52
C LYS A 297 4.08 0.87 7.08
N VAL A 298 3.19 -0.10 6.93
CA VAL A 298 2.51 -0.44 5.68
C VAL A 298 1.03 -0.58 6.02
N GLU A 299 0.19 0.00 5.17
CA GLU A 299 -1.27 0.02 5.24
C GLU A 299 -1.87 -0.47 3.92
N THR A 300 -3.20 -0.63 3.89
CA THR A 300 -3.94 -1.06 2.69
C THR A 300 -5.09 -0.12 2.37
N HIS A 301 -5.38 0.10 1.08
CA HIS A 301 -6.50 0.94 0.65
C HIS A 301 -7.35 0.32 -0.48
N ASN A 302 -7.67 -0.97 -0.32
CA ASN A 302 -8.25 -1.82 -1.36
C ASN A 302 -9.64 -1.38 -1.84
N HIS A 303 -10.62 -1.29 -0.92
CA HIS A 303 -12.02 -0.99 -1.27
C HIS A 303 -12.20 0.40 -1.89
N PRO A 304 -11.59 1.49 -1.35
CA PRO A 304 -11.63 2.79 -2.00
C PRO A 304 -11.00 2.75 -3.40
N SER A 305 -9.84 2.08 -3.56
CA SER A 305 -9.19 1.96 -4.87
C SER A 305 -9.97 1.11 -5.89
N ALA A 306 -10.88 0.24 -5.44
CA ALA A 306 -11.77 -0.50 -6.33
C ALA A 306 -12.87 0.40 -6.94
N LEU A 307 -13.32 1.41 -6.20
CA LEU A 307 -14.39 2.32 -6.59
C LEU A 307 -13.88 3.56 -7.31
N GLU A 308 -12.84 4.18 -6.78
CA GLU A 308 -12.19 5.36 -7.33
C GLU A 308 -10.66 5.21 -7.13
N PRO A 309 -9.97 4.66 -8.14
CA PRO A 309 -8.60 4.20 -8.00
C PRO A 309 -7.60 5.31 -7.64
N PHE A 310 -7.79 6.52 -8.15
CA PHE A 310 -6.88 7.65 -7.93
C PHE A 310 -6.91 8.12 -6.48
N GLY A 311 -8.06 8.56 -6.00
CA GLY A 311 -8.29 9.02 -4.64
C GLY A 311 -8.00 7.94 -3.62
N GLY A 312 -8.42 6.70 -3.91
CA GLY A 312 -8.10 5.54 -3.07
C GLY A 312 -6.60 5.38 -2.85
N ALA A 313 -5.79 5.37 -3.90
CA ALA A 313 -4.35 5.21 -3.74
C ALA A 313 -3.66 6.46 -3.18
N ASN A 314 -4.11 7.65 -3.60
CA ASN A 314 -3.62 8.95 -3.17
C ASN A 314 -3.74 9.12 -1.64
N THR A 315 -4.93 8.87 -1.09
CA THR A 315 -5.20 8.91 0.36
C THR A 315 -4.59 7.73 1.11
N GLY A 316 -4.42 6.58 0.46
CA GLY A 316 -3.64 5.47 1.01
C GLY A 316 -2.18 5.85 1.30
N VAL A 317 -1.52 6.60 0.40
CA VAL A 317 -0.17 7.13 0.63
C VAL A 317 -0.18 8.18 1.74
N GLY A 318 -1.09 9.15 1.70
CA GLY A 318 -1.19 10.17 2.76
C GLY A 318 -1.42 9.58 4.15
N GLY A 319 -2.32 8.61 4.28
CA GLY A 319 -2.58 7.92 5.54
C GLY A 319 -1.33 7.31 6.17
N VAL A 320 -0.56 6.53 5.40
CA VAL A 320 0.64 5.88 5.93
C VAL A 320 1.80 6.87 6.18
N VAL A 321 1.85 7.99 5.46
CA VAL A 321 2.77 9.09 5.78
C VAL A 321 2.41 9.68 7.15
N ARG A 322 1.12 9.89 7.44
CA ARG A 322 0.66 10.34 8.75
C ARG A 322 0.92 9.35 9.88
N ASP A 323 0.86 8.05 9.65
CA ASP A 323 1.27 7.06 10.66
C ASP A 323 2.73 7.28 11.10
N VAL A 324 3.61 7.59 10.15
CA VAL A 324 5.02 7.90 10.42
C VAL A 324 5.18 9.25 11.15
N LEU A 325 4.39 10.25 10.78
CA LEU A 325 4.29 11.51 11.53
C LEU A 325 3.73 11.30 12.95
N GLY A 326 2.83 10.33 13.15
CA GLY A 326 2.23 9.93 14.43
C GLY A 326 3.24 9.35 15.41
N VAL A 327 4.37 8.85 14.93
CA VAL A 327 5.53 8.51 15.79
C VAL A 327 6.61 9.61 15.80
N SER A 328 6.24 10.84 15.42
CA SER A 328 7.09 12.02 15.36
C SER A 328 8.33 11.86 14.48
N ALA A 329 8.26 11.02 13.44
CA ALA A 329 9.36 10.79 12.52
C ALA A 329 9.20 11.58 11.22
N GLU A 330 10.32 12.02 10.64
CA GLU A 330 10.36 12.61 9.31
C GLU A 330 10.20 11.49 8.27
N PRO A 331 9.21 11.54 7.36
CA PRO A 331 9.09 10.59 6.25
C PRO A 331 10.25 10.70 5.26
N ILE A 332 10.91 9.58 4.95
CA ILE A 332 12.13 9.55 4.11
C ILE A 332 12.03 8.68 2.86
N ALA A 333 11.06 7.78 2.80
CA ALA A 333 10.76 6.97 1.64
C ALA A 333 9.40 6.30 1.76
N ASN A 334 8.76 6.10 0.61
CA ASN A 334 7.55 5.32 0.45
C ASN A 334 7.84 3.97 -0.22
N THR A 335 6.91 3.04 -0.08
CA THR A 335 6.87 1.76 -0.78
C THR A 335 5.46 1.45 -1.26
N ASP A 336 5.33 0.73 -2.37
CA ASP A 336 4.02 0.33 -2.91
C ASP A 336 4.01 -1.11 -3.39
N VAL A 337 3.03 -1.89 -2.94
CA VAL A 337 2.79 -3.24 -3.51
C VAL A 337 1.37 -3.27 -4.05
N LEU A 338 1.23 -3.72 -5.30
CA LEU A 338 0.00 -3.58 -6.06
C LEU A 338 -0.45 -4.94 -6.60
N CYS A 339 -1.74 -5.24 -6.52
CA CYS A 339 -2.33 -6.43 -7.11
C CYS A 339 -3.56 -6.06 -7.95
N PHE A 340 -3.53 -6.39 -9.23
CA PHE A 340 -4.58 -6.04 -10.19
C PHE A 340 -5.14 -7.27 -10.92
N GLY A 341 -6.32 -7.11 -11.51
CA GLY A 341 -6.79 -8.03 -12.55
C GLY A 341 -5.92 -7.94 -13.82
N PRO A 342 -5.95 -8.93 -14.73
CA PRO A 342 -5.28 -8.84 -16.02
C PRO A 342 -5.76 -7.61 -16.81
N LEU A 343 -4.82 -6.82 -17.32
CA LEU A 343 -5.11 -5.53 -17.97
C LEU A 343 -5.94 -5.69 -19.26
N ASP A 344 -5.82 -6.83 -19.94
CA ASP A 344 -6.56 -7.19 -21.15
C ASP A 344 -7.93 -7.82 -20.89
N THR A 345 -8.44 -7.74 -19.65
CA THR A 345 -9.76 -8.29 -19.29
C THR A 345 -10.87 -7.63 -20.10
N SER A 346 -11.55 -8.42 -20.94
CA SER A 346 -12.64 -7.93 -21.79
C SER A 346 -13.85 -7.44 -20.97
N ALA A 347 -14.56 -6.43 -21.47
CA ALA A 347 -15.77 -5.89 -20.82
C ALA A 347 -16.85 -6.96 -20.53
N ALA A 348 -16.95 -8.00 -21.37
CA ALA A 348 -17.91 -9.09 -21.19
C ALA A 348 -17.58 -10.03 -20.01
N ALA A 349 -16.33 -10.02 -19.54
CA ALA A 349 -15.86 -10.83 -18.42
C ALA A 349 -15.92 -10.08 -17.07
N LEU A 350 -16.20 -8.77 -17.08
CA LEU A 350 -16.25 -7.95 -15.88
C LEU A 350 -17.53 -8.22 -15.07
N PRO A 351 -17.43 -8.43 -13.75
CA PRO A 351 -18.59 -8.42 -12.88
C PRO A 351 -19.32 -7.06 -12.92
N PRO A 352 -20.67 -7.03 -12.84
CA PRO A 352 -21.42 -5.77 -12.90
C PRO A 352 -21.01 -4.73 -11.85
N GLY A 353 -20.75 -3.48 -12.24
CA GLY A 353 -20.36 -2.43 -11.30
C GLY A 353 -18.90 -2.49 -10.83
N THR A 354 -18.05 -3.30 -11.48
CA THR A 354 -16.59 -3.24 -11.33
C THR A 354 -15.98 -2.38 -12.42
N LEU A 355 -14.86 -1.73 -12.12
CA LEU A 355 -14.08 -0.98 -13.11
C LEU A 355 -13.20 -1.94 -13.94
N PRO A 356 -12.93 -1.63 -15.23
CA PRO A 356 -11.93 -2.36 -15.99
C PRO A 356 -10.55 -2.31 -15.29
N PRO A 357 -9.80 -3.43 -15.20
CA PRO A 357 -8.50 -3.46 -14.53
C PRO A 357 -7.49 -2.41 -15.03
N GLN A 358 -7.49 -2.09 -16.33
CA GLN A 358 -6.66 -1.01 -16.88
C GLN A 358 -6.97 0.35 -16.23
N ARG A 359 -8.25 0.69 -16.05
CA ARG A 359 -8.66 1.94 -15.38
C ARG A 359 -8.24 1.97 -13.91
N VAL A 360 -8.32 0.82 -13.23
CA VAL A 360 -7.87 0.69 -11.84
C VAL A 360 -6.36 0.88 -11.74
N TYR A 361 -5.60 0.20 -12.60
CA TYR A 361 -4.15 0.33 -12.71
C TYR A 361 -3.73 1.78 -12.94
N ASP A 362 -4.27 2.45 -13.98
CA ASP A 362 -3.89 3.81 -14.33
C ASP A 362 -4.17 4.81 -13.20
N GLY A 363 -5.36 4.70 -12.59
CA GLY A 363 -5.73 5.60 -11.50
C GLY A 363 -4.91 5.37 -10.23
N VAL A 364 -4.66 4.11 -9.82
CA VAL A 364 -3.81 3.82 -8.65
C VAL A 364 -2.39 4.35 -8.85
N VAL A 365 -1.77 4.08 -10.01
CA VAL A 365 -0.41 4.55 -10.31
C VAL A 365 -0.35 6.08 -10.29
N ALA A 366 -1.32 6.75 -10.91
CA ALA A 366 -1.42 8.21 -10.89
C ALA A 366 -1.63 8.77 -9.47
N GLY A 367 -2.46 8.12 -8.65
CA GLY A 367 -2.74 8.55 -7.27
C GLY A 367 -1.52 8.49 -6.36
N ILE A 368 -0.74 7.40 -6.45
CA ILE A 368 0.53 7.23 -5.71
C ILE A 368 1.55 8.28 -6.14
N ALA A 369 1.72 8.47 -7.45
CA ALA A 369 2.62 9.47 -8.01
C ALA A 369 2.24 10.89 -7.56
N ASP A 370 0.94 11.23 -7.59
CA ASP A 370 0.47 12.56 -7.23
C ASP A 370 0.84 12.92 -5.79
N TYR A 371 0.55 12.02 -4.83
CA TYR A 371 0.79 12.29 -3.42
C TYR A 371 2.28 12.25 -3.07
N GLY A 372 2.97 11.16 -3.42
CA GLY A 372 4.38 10.96 -3.06
C GLY A 372 5.31 12.04 -3.65
N ASN A 373 5.11 12.38 -4.93
CA ASN A 373 5.95 13.37 -5.62
C ASN A 373 5.73 14.78 -5.04
N LYS A 374 4.48 15.19 -4.79
CA LYS A 374 4.19 16.53 -4.20
C LYS A 374 4.64 16.64 -2.75
N MET A 375 4.58 15.56 -1.98
CA MET A 375 5.18 15.48 -0.64
C MET A 375 6.71 15.54 -0.66
N GLY A 376 7.34 15.24 -1.80
CA GLY A 376 8.79 15.12 -1.89
C GLY A 376 9.34 13.94 -1.09
N ILE A 377 8.62 12.81 -1.14
CA ILE A 377 9.03 11.54 -0.53
C ILE A 377 9.21 10.51 -1.66
N PRO A 378 10.39 9.91 -1.82
CA PRO A 378 10.63 9.00 -2.93
C PRO A 378 9.95 7.64 -2.71
N THR A 379 9.32 7.05 -3.72
CA THR A 379 8.75 5.68 -3.64
C THR A 379 9.78 4.66 -4.13
N VAL A 380 10.50 4.03 -3.21
CA VAL A 380 11.79 3.36 -3.51
C VAL A 380 11.72 1.84 -3.65
N ASN A 381 10.65 1.18 -3.20
CA ASN A 381 10.53 -0.28 -3.24
C ASN A 381 9.07 -0.69 -3.45
N GLY A 382 8.86 -1.80 -4.15
CA GLY A 382 7.53 -2.30 -4.43
C GLY A 382 7.48 -3.61 -5.18
N ALA A 383 6.26 -4.06 -5.47
CA ALA A 383 5.97 -5.23 -6.31
C ALA A 383 4.61 -5.05 -7.01
N THR A 384 4.42 -5.69 -8.16
CA THR A 384 3.14 -5.62 -8.88
C THR A 384 2.76 -6.99 -9.42
N LEU A 385 1.58 -7.47 -9.03
CA LEU A 385 1.05 -8.78 -9.39
C LEU A 385 -0.26 -8.63 -10.18
N PHE A 386 -0.50 -9.58 -11.08
CA PHE A 386 -1.68 -9.67 -11.92
C PHE A 386 -2.30 -11.06 -11.78
N ASP A 387 -3.55 -11.10 -11.32
CA ASP A 387 -4.34 -12.33 -11.19
C ASP A 387 -5.84 -12.06 -11.41
N PRO A 388 -6.58 -12.95 -12.12
CA PRO A 388 -8.02 -12.79 -12.31
C PRO A 388 -8.82 -12.63 -11.01
N GLY A 389 -8.33 -13.14 -9.88
CA GLY A 389 -8.96 -13.00 -8.57
C GLY A 389 -9.00 -11.58 -8.03
N TYR A 390 -8.19 -10.65 -8.55
CA TYR A 390 -8.18 -9.24 -8.16
C TYR A 390 -9.02 -8.32 -9.05
N VAL A 391 -9.75 -8.85 -10.04
CA VAL A 391 -10.53 -8.03 -11.00
C VAL A 391 -11.55 -7.14 -10.31
N ALA A 392 -12.25 -7.66 -9.30
CA ALA A 392 -13.28 -6.90 -8.58
C ALA A 392 -12.71 -6.16 -7.37
N ASN A 393 -11.62 -6.66 -6.79
CA ASN A 393 -10.99 -6.15 -5.58
C ASN A 393 -9.47 -6.10 -5.80
N PRO A 394 -8.92 -4.95 -6.25
CA PRO A 394 -7.48 -4.74 -6.30
C PRO A 394 -6.91 -4.68 -4.87
N LEU A 395 -5.62 -4.99 -4.72
CA LEU A 395 -4.91 -4.73 -3.47
C LEU A 395 -3.93 -3.58 -3.68
N VAL A 396 -4.00 -2.59 -2.80
CA VAL A 396 -3.14 -1.41 -2.83
C VAL A 396 -2.50 -1.27 -1.46
N PHE A 397 -1.25 -1.71 -1.35
CA PHE A 397 -0.43 -1.57 -0.14
C PHE A 397 0.43 -0.32 -0.26
N CYS A 398 0.34 0.58 0.71
CA CYS A 398 1.16 1.79 0.80
C CYS A 398 2.01 1.72 2.06
N GLY A 399 3.31 1.98 1.95
CA GLY A 399 4.23 2.00 3.10
C GLY A 399 5.06 3.26 3.16
N THR A 400 5.50 3.63 4.38
CA THR A 400 6.38 4.78 4.61
C THR A 400 7.40 4.49 5.69
N VAL A 401 8.66 4.82 5.41
CA VAL A 401 9.79 4.77 6.35
C VAL A 401 10.03 6.16 6.93
N GLY A 402 10.19 6.23 8.25
CA GLY A 402 10.51 7.48 8.96
C GLY A 402 11.87 7.49 9.64
N LEU A 403 12.42 8.68 9.87
CA LEU A 403 13.64 8.92 10.65
C LEU A 403 13.37 9.90 11.78
N ALA A 404 13.79 9.56 13.00
CA ALA A 404 13.70 10.46 14.14
C ALA A 404 14.97 10.43 15.01
N PRO A 405 15.26 11.51 15.76
CA PRO A 405 16.21 11.47 16.87
C PRO A 405 15.69 10.52 17.95
N ARG A 406 16.58 9.66 18.46
CA ARG A 406 16.23 8.68 19.48
C ARG A 406 15.88 9.36 20.80
N GLY A 407 14.73 8.99 21.37
CA GLY A 407 14.30 9.42 22.71
C GLY A 407 13.58 10.76 22.75
N LEU A 408 13.27 11.36 21.59
CA LEU A 408 12.47 12.58 21.48
C LEU A 408 11.04 12.31 20.99
N ARG A 409 10.58 11.05 21.00
CA ARG A 409 9.21 10.67 20.64
C ARG A 409 8.32 10.73 21.89
N PRO A 410 7.41 11.70 22.01
CA PRO A 410 6.49 11.77 23.13
C PRO A 410 5.25 10.89 22.83
N THR A 411 4.79 10.12 23.82
CA THR A 411 3.76 9.07 23.62
C THR A 411 2.65 9.09 24.67
N GLU A 412 2.70 9.99 25.65
CA GLU A 412 1.82 9.93 26.82
C GLU A 412 1.10 11.27 27.01
N PRO A 413 -0.20 11.36 26.67
CA PRO A 413 -0.98 12.53 27.04
C PRO A 413 -1.10 12.63 28.57
N CYS A 414 -1.21 13.84 29.10
CA CYS A 414 -1.40 14.11 30.52
C CYS A 414 -2.74 14.81 30.80
N PRO A 415 -3.34 14.60 31.98
CA PRO A 415 -4.49 15.41 32.42
C PRO A 415 -4.19 16.91 32.34
N GLY A 416 -5.09 17.65 31.70
CA GLY A 416 -4.97 19.09 31.49
C GLY A 416 -4.20 19.51 30.24
N ASP A 417 -3.58 18.58 29.50
CA ASP A 417 -3.07 18.87 28.17
C ASP A 417 -4.22 19.29 27.24
N LEU A 418 -3.95 20.28 26.39
CA LEU A 418 -4.87 20.71 25.36
C LEU A 418 -4.94 19.66 24.25
N ILE A 419 -6.13 19.47 23.70
CA ILE A 419 -6.35 18.68 22.48
C ILE A 419 -6.23 19.65 21.31
N VAL A 420 -5.16 19.53 20.53
CA VAL A 420 -4.88 20.39 19.38
C VAL A 420 -5.02 19.59 18.10
N VAL A 421 -5.88 20.06 17.20
CA VAL A 421 -5.98 19.54 15.82
C VAL A 421 -5.16 20.43 14.91
N THR A 422 -4.38 19.85 14.00
CA THR A 422 -3.60 20.60 13.01
C THR A 422 -3.68 19.97 11.64
N GLY A 423 -3.52 20.79 10.59
CA GLY A 423 -3.53 20.37 9.20
C GLY A 423 -4.85 20.68 8.48
N GLY A 424 -5.44 19.68 7.83
CA GLY A 424 -6.65 19.81 7.01
C GLY A 424 -7.92 20.20 7.79
N ARG A 425 -8.92 20.70 7.08
CA ARG A 425 -10.24 21.08 7.65
C ARG A 425 -11.27 19.95 7.49
N ALA A 426 -12.18 19.83 8.45
CA ALA A 426 -13.22 18.81 8.44
C ALA A 426 -14.32 19.09 7.39
N GLY A 427 -14.76 18.04 6.70
CA GLY A 427 -15.85 18.03 5.72
C GLY A 427 -16.64 16.73 5.77
N ARG A 428 -17.65 16.54 4.90
CA ARG A 428 -18.35 15.25 4.69
C ARG A 428 -17.49 14.22 3.93
N ASP A 429 -16.21 14.18 4.26
CA ASP A 429 -15.22 13.33 3.60
C ASP A 429 -15.14 11.99 4.34
N GLY A 430 -15.32 10.87 3.62
CA GLY A 430 -15.09 9.50 4.11
C GLY A 430 -15.93 9.06 5.31
N ILE A 431 -17.05 9.75 5.59
CA ILE A 431 -17.97 9.32 6.64
C ILE A 431 -18.45 7.90 6.30
N HIS A 432 -18.39 7.00 7.29
CA HIS A 432 -18.65 5.57 7.17
C HIS A 432 -17.61 4.78 6.35
N GLY A 433 -16.40 5.32 6.13
CA GLY A 433 -15.31 4.65 5.41
C GLY A 433 -14.89 3.32 6.06
N ALA A 434 -14.66 3.30 7.37
CA ALA A 434 -14.24 2.09 8.08
C ALA A 434 -15.35 1.04 8.23
N THR A 435 -16.60 1.46 8.40
CA THR A 435 -17.75 0.54 8.42
C THR A 435 -18.02 -0.04 7.04
N PHE A 436 -17.77 0.73 5.98
CA PHE A 436 -17.85 0.28 4.58
C PHE A 436 -16.74 -0.74 4.25
N SER A 437 -15.48 -0.48 4.64
CA SER A 437 -14.37 -1.42 4.43
C SER A 437 -14.49 -2.73 5.23
N SER A 438 -15.48 -2.81 6.12
CA SER A 438 -15.78 -3.99 6.95
C SER A 438 -16.91 -4.86 6.37
N ASP A 439 -17.40 -4.58 5.15
CA ASP A 439 -18.41 -5.38 4.44
C ASP A 439 -17.95 -5.79 3.03
N VAL A 440 -18.67 -6.72 2.40
CA VAL A 440 -18.37 -7.30 1.09
C VAL A 440 -18.91 -6.42 -0.04
N LEU A 441 -18.08 -6.11 -1.04
CA LEU A 441 -18.53 -5.38 -2.23
C LEU A 441 -19.63 -6.11 -3.01
N GLY A 442 -20.49 -5.33 -3.67
CA GLY A 442 -21.61 -5.84 -4.46
C GLY A 442 -22.25 -4.79 -5.35
N THR A 443 -23.33 -5.16 -6.04
CA THR A 443 -23.91 -4.40 -7.17
C THR A 443 -24.59 -3.07 -6.82
N SER A 444 -24.88 -2.78 -5.54
CA SER A 444 -25.63 -1.60 -5.09
C SER A 444 -24.78 -0.46 -4.54
N HIS A 445 -23.45 -0.59 -4.49
CA HIS A 445 -22.56 0.37 -3.83
C HIS A 445 -22.23 1.61 -4.67
N ALA A 446 -22.81 1.74 -5.86
CA ALA A 446 -22.63 2.89 -6.75
C ALA A 446 -23.18 4.21 -6.17
N GLU A 447 -23.93 4.17 -5.07
CA GLU A 447 -24.56 5.35 -4.44
C GLU A 447 -23.71 6.00 -3.32
N LEU A 448 -22.52 5.49 -3.00
CA LEU A 448 -21.71 5.89 -1.83
C LEU A 448 -20.58 6.89 -2.16
N GLY A 449 -20.90 7.94 -2.91
CA GLY A 449 -19.90 8.94 -3.32
C GLY A 449 -19.17 9.65 -2.16
N SER A 450 -19.72 9.65 -0.95
CA SER A 450 -19.13 10.24 0.25
C SER A 450 -17.95 9.45 0.84
N VAL A 451 -17.74 8.20 0.42
CA VAL A 451 -16.72 7.30 1.00
C VAL A 451 -15.33 7.54 0.39
N VAL A 452 -15.25 8.06 -0.84
CA VAL A 452 -13.98 8.31 -1.53
C VAL A 452 -13.54 9.75 -1.34
N GLN A 453 -12.26 9.93 -1.03
CA GLN A 453 -11.66 11.23 -0.76
C GLN A 453 -10.48 11.50 -1.72
N ILE A 454 -10.22 12.78 -1.97
CA ILE A 454 -8.99 13.26 -2.61
C ILE A 454 -8.20 14.00 -1.52
N GLY A 455 -6.95 13.59 -1.32
CA GLY A 455 -6.07 14.24 -0.34
C GLY A 455 -5.43 15.52 -0.89
N ASP A 456 -4.90 16.33 0.03
CA ASP A 456 -4.12 17.54 -0.25
C ASP A 456 -2.66 17.38 0.23
N PRO A 457 -1.77 16.80 -0.60
CA PRO A 457 -0.37 16.61 -0.20
C PRO A 457 0.38 17.92 0.08
N ILE A 458 -0.11 19.10 -0.34
CA ILE A 458 0.55 20.37 -0.06
C ILE A 458 0.36 20.73 1.42
N VAL A 459 -0.85 20.55 1.96
CA VAL A 459 -1.14 20.77 3.38
C VAL A 459 -0.34 19.80 4.25
N GLU A 460 -0.32 18.51 3.89
CA GLU A 460 0.44 17.52 4.65
C GLU A 460 1.95 17.78 4.59
N LYS A 461 2.47 18.30 3.47
CA LYS A 461 3.87 18.67 3.35
C LYS A 461 4.25 19.76 4.35
N ARG A 462 3.45 20.83 4.43
CA ARG A 462 3.68 21.93 5.38
C ARG A 462 3.64 21.42 6.84
N LEU A 463 2.69 20.52 7.12
CA LEU A 463 2.58 19.83 8.41
C LEU A 463 3.84 19.01 8.73
N ALA A 464 4.30 18.20 7.78
CA ALA A 464 5.49 17.36 7.90
C ALA A 464 6.78 18.17 8.12
N ASP A 465 6.85 19.41 7.62
CA ASP A 465 7.97 20.33 7.83
C ASP A 465 7.90 21.03 9.21
N ALA A 466 6.70 21.35 9.70
CA ALA A 466 6.49 21.97 11.02
C ALA A 466 6.74 20.99 12.17
N LEU A 467 6.31 19.74 12.04
CA LEU A 467 6.26 18.78 13.14
C LEU A 467 7.64 18.44 13.74
N PRO A 468 8.70 18.16 12.95
CA PRO A 468 10.04 17.93 13.49
C PRO A 468 10.56 19.11 14.34
N ARG A 469 10.22 20.35 13.96
CA ARG A 469 10.59 21.55 14.74
C ARG A 469 9.86 21.57 16.09
N ALA A 470 8.56 21.26 16.09
CA ALA A 470 7.77 21.18 17.33
C ALA A 470 8.26 20.06 18.26
N ARG A 471 8.63 18.90 17.69
CA ARG A 471 9.22 17.76 18.41
C ARG A 471 10.53 18.14 19.08
N ASP A 472 11.46 18.72 18.32
CA ASP A 472 12.81 19.02 18.81
C ASP A 472 12.81 20.11 19.90
N LEU A 473 11.76 20.95 19.93
CA LEU A 473 11.49 21.91 20.98
C LEU A 473 10.73 21.33 22.18
N GLY A 474 10.24 20.09 22.11
CA GLY A 474 9.52 19.41 23.19
C GLY A 474 8.15 20.02 23.48
N LEU A 475 7.42 20.48 22.47
CA LEU A 475 6.22 21.30 22.64
C LEU A 475 4.93 20.51 22.89
N TYR A 476 4.92 19.18 22.72
CA TYR A 476 3.77 18.32 22.90
C TYR A 476 4.14 17.02 23.64
N SER A 477 3.16 16.40 24.30
CA SER A 477 3.31 15.21 25.16
C SER A 477 2.88 13.90 24.48
N ALA A 478 2.05 14.00 23.44
CA ALA A 478 1.69 12.90 22.56
C ALA A 478 1.17 13.43 21.22
N ILE A 479 1.18 12.57 20.21
CA ILE A 479 0.63 12.83 18.87
C ILE A 479 0.07 11.53 18.29
N THR A 480 -0.98 11.64 17.48
CA THR A 480 -1.51 10.55 16.65
C THR A 480 -2.04 11.11 15.32
N ASP A 481 -2.12 10.25 14.31
CA ASP A 481 -2.82 10.59 13.07
C ASP A 481 -4.35 10.66 13.29
N CYS A 482 -5.02 11.35 12.38
CA CYS A 482 -6.49 11.43 12.34
C CYS A 482 -7.00 10.78 11.04
N GLY A 483 -7.01 9.44 11.01
CA GLY A 483 -7.51 8.63 9.90
C GLY A 483 -8.96 8.17 10.06
N ALA A 484 -9.16 6.85 10.00
CA ALA A 484 -10.47 6.21 10.08
C ALA A 484 -11.21 6.57 11.37
N GLY A 485 -12.43 7.07 11.27
CA GLY A 485 -13.24 7.54 12.39
C GLY A 485 -12.93 8.96 12.85
N GLY A 486 -11.99 9.63 12.19
CA GLY A 486 -11.71 11.04 12.41
C GLY A 486 -11.30 11.35 13.84
N LEU A 487 -11.82 12.47 14.36
CA LEU A 487 -11.53 12.92 15.70
C LEU A 487 -12.06 11.94 16.76
N SER A 488 -13.12 11.19 16.45
CA SER A 488 -13.67 10.17 17.34
C SER A 488 -12.67 9.08 17.70
N SER A 489 -11.92 8.56 16.72
CA SER A 489 -10.87 7.57 16.98
C SER A 489 -9.64 8.24 17.57
N ALA A 490 -9.11 9.28 16.91
CA ALA A 490 -7.85 9.91 17.32
C ALA A 490 -7.89 10.46 18.75
N VAL A 491 -8.93 11.22 19.11
CA VAL A 491 -9.08 11.72 20.48
C VAL A 491 -9.52 10.60 21.42
N GLY A 492 -10.43 9.71 20.97
CA GLY A 492 -10.95 8.60 21.78
C GLY A 492 -9.87 7.63 22.25
N GLU A 493 -8.89 7.32 21.40
CA GLU A 493 -7.75 6.45 21.70
C GLU A 493 -6.78 7.12 22.67
N MET A 494 -6.41 8.39 22.42
CA MET A 494 -5.58 9.18 23.33
C MET A 494 -6.26 9.39 24.69
N ALA A 495 -7.59 9.48 24.72
CA ALA A 495 -8.41 9.65 25.91
C ALA A 495 -8.81 8.34 26.59
N SER A 496 -8.41 7.17 26.06
CA SER A 496 -8.89 5.85 26.49
C SER A 496 -8.83 5.60 28.01
N VAL A 497 -7.80 6.12 28.67
CA VAL A 497 -7.64 6.05 30.14
C VAL A 497 -8.01 7.37 30.84
N LEU A 498 -7.73 8.51 30.19
CA LEU A 498 -7.82 9.83 30.82
C LEU A 498 -9.23 10.42 30.80
N GLY A 499 -9.98 10.17 29.73
CA GLY A 499 -11.13 11.00 29.35
C GLY A 499 -10.71 12.27 28.61
N ALA A 500 -11.70 12.95 28.02
CA ALA A 500 -11.52 14.17 27.26
C ALA A 500 -12.78 15.04 27.28
N GLU A 501 -12.57 16.35 27.21
CA GLU A 501 -13.62 17.34 26.96
C GLU A 501 -13.32 18.04 25.63
N VAL A 502 -14.22 17.90 24.66
CA VAL A 502 -14.07 18.40 23.28
C VAL A 502 -15.18 19.39 22.94
N GLU A 503 -14.82 20.48 22.28
CA GLU A 503 -15.71 21.54 21.78
C GLU A 503 -15.69 21.53 20.25
N LEU A 504 -16.74 20.97 19.64
CA LEU A 504 -16.83 20.75 18.18
C LEU A 504 -17.01 22.04 17.38
N ASP A 505 -17.59 23.09 17.98
CA ASP A 505 -17.74 24.42 17.36
C ASP A 505 -16.40 25.11 17.07
N ARG A 506 -15.31 24.61 17.66
CA ARG A 506 -13.94 25.09 17.42
C ARG A 506 -13.23 24.35 16.28
N VAL A 507 -13.75 23.22 15.81
CA VAL A 507 -13.09 22.42 14.78
C VAL A 507 -13.11 23.20 13.45
N PRO A 508 -11.96 23.41 12.78
CA PRO A 508 -11.93 24.05 11.47
C PRO A 508 -12.71 23.25 10.43
N LEU A 509 -13.67 23.89 9.74
CA LEU A 509 -14.54 23.26 8.74
C LEU A 509 -14.23 23.77 7.32
N LYS A 510 -14.36 22.89 6.31
CA LYS A 510 -14.29 23.28 4.89
C LYS A 510 -15.46 24.18 4.50
N TYR A 511 -16.64 23.88 5.05
CA TYR A 511 -17.90 24.58 4.81
C TYR A 511 -18.86 24.35 5.98
N ASP A 512 -19.82 25.26 6.14
CA ASP A 512 -20.86 25.17 7.17
C ASP A 512 -21.93 24.11 6.84
N GLY A 513 -22.76 23.78 7.83
CA GLY A 513 -23.92 22.90 7.68
C GLY A 513 -23.64 21.41 7.91
N LEU A 514 -22.47 21.07 8.46
CA LEU A 514 -22.19 19.75 9.04
C LEU A 514 -22.93 19.58 10.38
N ARG A 515 -23.48 18.39 10.63
CA ARG A 515 -24.02 18.00 11.94
C ARG A 515 -22.90 17.67 12.93
N PRO A 516 -23.16 17.70 14.24
CA PRO A 516 -22.13 17.41 15.24
C PRO A 516 -21.44 16.04 15.04
N TRP A 517 -22.20 14.99 14.74
CA TRP A 517 -21.61 13.67 14.47
C TRP A 517 -20.79 13.65 13.16
N GLU A 518 -21.19 14.41 12.13
CA GLU A 518 -20.42 14.51 10.88
C GLU A 518 -19.07 15.21 11.10
N ILE A 519 -19.02 16.25 11.95
CA ILE A 519 -17.78 16.93 12.32
C ILE A 519 -16.86 15.98 13.11
N TRP A 520 -17.45 15.26 14.07
CA TRP A 520 -16.71 14.37 14.97
C TRP A 520 -16.11 13.15 14.26
N LEU A 521 -16.88 12.54 13.33
CA LEU A 521 -16.47 11.35 12.59
C LEU A 521 -15.86 11.66 11.21
N SER A 522 -15.82 12.92 10.78
CA SER A 522 -15.21 13.32 9.51
C SER A 522 -13.85 12.64 9.36
N GLU A 523 -13.64 11.90 8.27
CA GLU A 523 -12.38 11.24 7.94
C GLU A 523 -11.54 12.13 7.01
N ALA A 524 -11.80 13.44 6.98
CA ALA A 524 -11.04 14.39 6.16
C ALA A 524 -9.52 14.24 6.37
N GLN A 525 -8.79 14.33 5.27
CA GLN A 525 -7.37 13.99 5.22
C GLN A 525 -6.47 15.07 5.83
N GLU A 526 -5.17 14.77 5.91
CA GLU A 526 -4.11 15.69 6.35
C GLU A 526 -4.24 16.24 7.77
N ARG A 527 -4.87 15.49 8.69
CA ARG A 527 -5.05 15.93 10.08
C ARG A 527 -4.23 15.12 11.07
N MET A 528 -3.69 15.80 12.08
CA MET A 528 -3.05 15.20 13.25
C MET A 528 -3.68 15.74 14.53
N VAL A 529 -3.66 14.94 15.60
CA VAL A 529 -4.07 15.35 16.95
C VAL A 529 -2.86 15.34 17.86
N LEU A 530 -2.64 16.44 18.58
CA LEU A 530 -1.55 16.60 19.55
C LEU A 530 -2.11 16.83 20.95
N ALA A 531 -1.48 16.22 21.94
CA ALA A 531 -1.63 16.57 23.35
C ALA A 531 -0.58 17.64 23.70
N VAL A 532 -1.02 18.84 24.08
CA VAL A 532 -0.14 20.00 24.22
C VAL A 532 -0.25 20.59 25.62
N PRO A 533 0.83 20.59 26.43
CA PRO A 533 0.82 21.30 27.70
C PRO A 533 0.43 22.78 27.51
N PRO A 534 -0.51 23.34 28.29
CA PRO A 534 -1.05 24.69 28.02
C PRO A 534 0.00 25.81 27.93
N HIS A 535 1.13 25.66 28.63
CA HIS A 535 2.23 26.62 28.59
C HIS A 535 3.08 26.54 27.32
N HIS A 536 3.03 25.44 26.57
CA HIS A 536 3.68 25.28 25.26
C HIS A 536 2.80 25.71 24.09
N TRP A 537 1.49 25.87 24.29
CA TRP A 537 0.55 26.23 23.22
C TRP A 537 0.97 27.44 22.38
N PRO A 538 1.35 28.61 22.94
CA PRO A 538 1.75 29.74 22.12
C PRO A 538 2.94 29.43 21.20
N ALA A 539 3.95 28.73 21.72
CA ALA A 539 5.13 28.36 20.95
C ALA A 539 4.81 27.33 19.87
N LEU A 540 3.93 26.37 20.16
CA LEU A 540 3.49 25.37 19.18
C LEU A 540 2.70 26.02 18.05
N HIS A 541 1.75 26.89 18.40
CA HIS A 541 0.96 27.65 17.43
C HIS A 541 1.87 28.48 16.50
N ASP A 542 2.88 29.17 17.06
CA ASP A 542 3.83 29.96 16.26
C ASP A 542 4.65 29.09 15.29
N VAL A 543 4.99 27.85 15.65
CA VAL A 543 5.70 26.91 14.76
C VAL A 543 4.84 26.53 13.55
N PHE A 544 3.58 26.12 13.77
CA PHE A 544 2.67 25.74 12.69
C PHE A 544 2.28 26.93 11.82
N ALA A 545 1.99 28.09 12.43
CA ALA A 545 1.66 29.31 11.70
C ALA A 545 2.81 29.79 10.79
N ALA A 546 4.07 29.60 11.21
CA ALA A 546 5.23 29.95 10.39
C ALA A 546 5.35 29.13 9.10
N GLU A 547 4.81 27.91 9.08
CA GLU A 547 4.74 27.04 7.89
C GLU A 547 3.39 27.15 7.15
N GLY A 548 2.49 28.05 7.60
CA GLY A 548 1.17 28.21 7.00
C GLY A 548 0.23 27.02 7.23
N VAL A 549 0.36 26.35 8.39
CA VAL A 549 -0.50 25.23 8.81
C VAL A 549 -1.43 25.70 9.93
N GLU A 550 -2.73 25.42 9.80
CA GLU A 550 -3.72 25.72 10.83
C GLU A 550 -3.54 24.76 12.02
N ALA A 551 -3.60 25.30 13.24
CA ALA A 551 -3.56 24.54 14.48
C ALA A 551 -4.58 25.12 15.46
N THR A 552 -5.46 24.29 16.01
CA THR A 552 -6.60 24.74 16.81
C THR A 552 -6.78 23.89 18.05
N SER A 553 -6.85 24.53 19.22
CA SER A 553 -7.18 23.86 20.49
C SER A 553 -8.68 23.63 20.59
N ILE A 554 -9.10 22.39 20.43
CA ILE A 554 -10.52 21.97 20.44
C ILE A 554 -10.98 21.46 21.81
N GLY A 555 -10.10 21.32 22.79
CA GLY A 555 -10.48 20.73 24.06
C GLY A 555 -9.31 20.49 25.01
N ARG A 556 -9.51 19.59 25.97
CA ARG A 556 -8.48 19.13 26.90
C ARG A 556 -8.67 17.66 27.29
N PHE A 557 -7.57 16.98 27.57
CA PHE A 557 -7.62 15.68 28.25
C PHE A 557 -7.97 15.87 29.71
N THR A 558 -8.84 15.00 30.23
CA THR A 558 -9.27 15.03 31.63
C THR A 558 -8.49 13.97 32.42
N GLY A 559 -9.02 13.52 33.55
CA GLY A 559 -8.46 12.41 34.32
C GLY A 559 -9.54 11.56 34.98
N ASP A 560 -10.77 11.67 34.49
CA ASP A 560 -11.97 11.03 35.03
C ASP A 560 -12.49 9.89 34.15
N GLY A 561 -11.82 9.59 33.03
CA GLY A 561 -12.18 8.47 32.15
C GLY A 561 -13.45 8.68 31.33
N GLN A 562 -13.98 9.91 31.26
CA GLN A 562 -15.17 10.23 30.47
C GLN A 562 -14.79 10.98 29.18
N LEU A 563 -15.34 10.53 28.06
CA LEU A 563 -15.33 11.26 26.78
C LEU A 563 -16.60 12.12 26.68
N ARG A 564 -16.44 13.43 26.87
CA ARG A 564 -17.50 14.44 26.74
C ARG A 564 -17.26 15.28 25.50
N VAL A 565 -18.20 15.20 24.56
CA VAL A 565 -18.18 16.01 23.34
C VAL A 565 -19.32 17.02 23.40
N ARG A 566 -19.01 18.28 23.19
CA ARG A 566 -19.95 19.40 23.18
C ARG A 566 -19.99 20.04 21.81
N TYR A 567 -21.15 20.58 21.47
CA TYR A 567 -21.34 21.47 20.33
C TYR A 567 -22.10 22.68 20.86
N ASP A 568 -21.49 23.86 20.82
CA ASP A 568 -21.92 25.01 21.60
C ASP A 568 -22.04 24.62 23.11
N GLU A 569 -23.09 25.05 23.80
CA GLU A 569 -23.31 24.73 25.22
C GLU A 569 -23.95 23.34 25.47
N GLN A 570 -24.23 22.56 24.41
CA GLN A 570 -24.92 21.26 24.51
C GLN A 570 -23.92 20.10 24.53
N ILE A 571 -24.05 19.19 25.50
CA ILE A 571 -23.37 17.90 25.47
C ILE A 571 -24.04 17.01 24.41
N VAL A 572 -23.27 16.63 23.39
CA VAL A 572 -23.74 15.80 22.28
C VAL A 572 -23.25 14.36 22.39
N ALA A 573 -22.20 14.09 23.18
CA ALA A 573 -21.80 12.75 23.60
C ALA A 573 -21.21 12.76 25.03
N ASP A 574 -21.49 11.73 25.82
CA ASP A 574 -20.95 11.50 27.18
C ASP A 574 -20.76 9.99 27.42
N LEU A 575 -19.60 9.47 27.04
CA LEU A 575 -19.28 8.03 27.06
C LEU A 575 -18.20 7.71 28.09
N ASP A 576 -18.37 6.58 28.78
CA ASP A 576 -17.30 5.96 29.56
C ASP A 576 -16.26 5.36 28.61
N CYS A 577 -15.01 5.83 28.70
CA CYS A 577 -13.92 5.34 27.86
C CYS A 577 -13.66 3.84 28.07
N ALA A 578 -13.83 3.32 29.29
CA ALA A 578 -13.65 1.90 29.56
C ALA A 578 -14.72 1.07 28.83
N PHE A 579 -15.97 1.52 28.79
CA PHE A 579 -16.98 0.87 27.97
C PHE A 579 -16.68 0.98 26.47
N LEU A 580 -16.28 2.17 26.01
CA LEU A 580 -15.97 2.41 24.59
C LEU A 580 -14.86 1.47 24.09
N HIS A 581 -13.82 1.20 24.88
CA HIS A 581 -12.67 0.41 24.45
C HIS A 581 -12.72 -1.07 24.87
N ASP A 582 -13.28 -1.38 26.04
CA ASP A 582 -13.29 -2.74 26.61
C ASP A 582 -14.69 -3.38 26.68
N GLY A 583 -15.75 -2.64 26.34
CA GLY A 583 -17.14 -3.12 26.37
C GLY A 583 -17.53 -4.03 25.18
N MET A 584 -16.67 -4.13 24.18
CA MET A 584 -16.94 -4.88 22.95
C MET A 584 -16.94 -6.41 23.19
N PRO A 585 -18.00 -7.15 22.79
CA PRO A 585 -18.02 -8.61 22.91
C PRO A 585 -16.95 -9.32 22.05
N ILE A 586 -16.26 -10.31 22.65
CA ILE A 586 -15.29 -11.18 21.97
C ILE A 586 -16.03 -12.20 21.09
N ARG A 587 -15.71 -12.23 19.79
CA ARG A 587 -16.29 -13.19 18.84
C ARG A 587 -15.79 -14.61 19.09
N GLN A 588 -16.68 -15.57 18.88
CA GLN A 588 -16.38 -17.00 18.86
C GLN A 588 -16.51 -17.47 17.41
N LEU A 589 -15.40 -17.93 16.81
CA LEU A 589 -15.33 -18.33 15.41
C LEU A 589 -14.87 -19.78 15.28
N GLU A 590 -15.33 -20.46 14.23
CA GLU A 590 -14.80 -21.75 13.82
C GLU A 590 -13.97 -21.58 12.55
N SER A 591 -12.84 -22.27 12.47
CA SER A 591 -12.03 -22.33 11.26
C SER A 591 -11.69 -23.77 10.90
N VAL A 592 -11.64 -24.05 9.60
CA VAL A 592 -11.35 -25.36 9.05
C VAL A 592 -10.36 -25.19 7.91
N TRP A 593 -9.22 -25.88 7.94
CA TRP A 593 -8.35 -25.95 6.77
C TRP A 593 -8.36 -27.37 6.19
N PRO A 594 -8.93 -27.59 4.99
CA PRO A 594 -8.87 -28.88 4.35
C PRO A 594 -7.49 -29.08 3.72
N THR A 595 -6.77 -30.13 4.12
CA THR A 595 -5.51 -30.51 3.46
C THR A 595 -5.78 -30.84 1.98
N PRO A 596 -5.19 -30.10 1.03
CA PRO A 596 -5.41 -30.38 -0.39
C PRO A 596 -4.91 -31.78 -0.77
N SER A 597 -5.64 -32.46 -1.66
CA SER A 597 -5.17 -33.71 -2.24
C SER A 597 -3.93 -33.47 -3.12
N PRO A 598 -2.90 -34.33 -3.05
CA PRO A 598 -1.72 -34.18 -3.88
C PRO A 598 -2.05 -34.43 -5.36
N ILE A 599 -1.70 -33.46 -6.21
CA ILE A 599 -1.68 -33.50 -7.67
C ILE A 599 -0.22 -33.33 -8.08
N TYR A 600 0.40 -34.42 -8.53
CA TYR A 600 1.73 -34.37 -9.11
C TYR A 600 1.64 -33.69 -10.48
N SER A 601 2.36 -32.59 -10.62
CA SER A 601 2.49 -31.79 -11.83
C SER A 601 3.95 -31.70 -12.21
N SER A 602 4.23 -31.83 -13.50
CA SER A 602 5.58 -31.67 -14.03
C SER A 602 5.52 -30.89 -15.34
N ILE A 603 6.65 -30.27 -15.67
CA ILE A 603 6.85 -29.68 -16.99
C ILE A 603 7.16 -30.82 -17.96
N ALA A 604 6.48 -30.81 -19.11
CA ALA A 604 6.66 -31.86 -20.11
C ALA A 604 8.12 -31.89 -20.62
N PRO A 605 8.78 -33.07 -20.69
CA PRO A 605 10.20 -33.16 -21.05
C PRO A 605 10.58 -32.58 -22.42
N GLU A 606 9.61 -32.51 -23.34
CA GLU A 606 9.72 -31.95 -24.69
C GLU A 606 9.51 -30.43 -24.77
N THR A 607 9.25 -29.77 -23.63
CA THR A 607 9.05 -28.32 -23.59
C THR A 607 10.31 -27.59 -24.04
N ASP A 608 10.17 -26.68 -24.99
CA ASP A 608 11.24 -25.77 -25.39
C ASP A 608 11.51 -24.78 -24.24
N LEU A 609 12.63 -24.99 -23.53
CA LEU A 609 13.00 -24.21 -22.36
C LEU A 609 13.44 -22.79 -22.70
N THR A 610 13.94 -22.55 -23.92
CA THR A 610 14.24 -21.19 -24.39
C THR A 610 12.95 -20.41 -24.55
N ARG A 611 11.95 -21.01 -25.20
CA ARG A 611 10.63 -20.39 -25.37
C ARG A 611 9.88 -20.26 -24.04
N LEU A 612 10.05 -21.19 -23.11
CA LEU A 612 9.48 -21.07 -21.76
C LEU A 612 10.08 -19.87 -21.01
N LEU A 613 11.40 -19.66 -21.10
CA LEU A 613 12.06 -18.47 -20.54
C LEU A 613 11.55 -17.17 -21.18
N GLU A 614 11.45 -17.11 -22.52
CA GLU A 614 10.89 -15.95 -23.21
C GLU A 614 9.46 -15.64 -22.73
N ARG A 615 8.61 -16.67 -22.56
CA ARG A 615 7.26 -16.53 -22.04
C ARG A 615 7.22 -16.09 -20.57
N ALA A 616 8.13 -16.60 -19.75
CA ALA A 616 8.25 -16.20 -18.34
C ALA A 616 8.63 -14.73 -18.23
N LEU A 617 9.63 -14.27 -18.98
CA LEU A 617 10.01 -12.84 -19.01
C LEU A 617 8.90 -11.94 -19.56
N SER A 618 8.04 -12.48 -20.45
CA SER A 618 6.88 -11.76 -20.98
C SER A 618 5.63 -11.84 -20.10
N ASP A 619 5.64 -12.59 -18.99
CA ASP A 619 4.52 -12.61 -18.05
C ASP A 619 4.48 -11.29 -17.27
N PRO A 620 3.34 -10.59 -17.15
CA PRO A 620 3.24 -9.32 -16.43
C PRO A 620 3.76 -9.36 -14.98
N ASN A 621 3.75 -10.53 -14.33
CA ASN A 621 4.27 -10.70 -12.98
C ASN A 621 5.81 -10.63 -12.93
N VAL A 622 6.51 -11.02 -13.99
CA VAL A 622 8.00 -10.98 -14.08
C VAL A 622 8.51 -9.81 -14.93
N ALA A 623 7.76 -9.40 -15.95
CA ALA A 623 8.12 -8.32 -16.86
C ALA A 623 8.51 -7.03 -16.12
N SER A 624 9.31 -6.20 -16.79
CA SER A 624 9.78 -4.93 -16.23
C SER A 624 8.63 -4.05 -15.76
N LYS A 625 8.74 -3.55 -14.53
CA LYS A 625 7.78 -2.61 -13.92
C LYS A 625 8.12 -1.15 -14.23
N GLU A 626 8.98 -0.89 -15.21
CA GLU A 626 9.38 0.47 -15.62
C GLU A 626 8.18 1.40 -15.91
N PRO A 627 7.10 0.96 -16.60
CA PRO A 627 5.92 1.80 -16.83
C PRO A 627 5.19 2.26 -15.57
N ILE A 628 5.43 1.65 -14.41
CA ILE A 628 4.88 2.07 -13.12
C ILE A 628 5.91 2.94 -12.41
N VAL A 629 7.08 2.36 -12.17
CA VAL A 629 8.11 2.91 -11.28
C VAL A 629 8.62 4.27 -11.79
N ARG A 630 8.65 4.51 -13.10
CA ARG A 630 9.11 5.81 -13.66
C ARG A 630 8.15 6.98 -13.43
N HIS A 631 6.94 6.73 -12.96
CA HIS A 631 6.02 7.80 -12.53
C HIS A 631 6.41 8.40 -11.18
N TYR A 632 7.21 7.70 -10.39
CA TYR A 632 7.57 8.09 -9.03
C TYR A 632 8.94 8.73 -8.98
N ASP A 633 9.11 9.70 -8.07
CA ASP A 633 10.42 10.19 -7.69
C ASP A 633 11.19 9.13 -6.88
N HIS A 634 12.50 9.01 -7.14
CA HIS A 634 13.40 8.06 -6.48
C HIS A 634 14.61 8.72 -5.81
N GLU A 635 14.75 10.05 -5.92
CA GLU A 635 15.98 10.78 -5.66
C GLU A 635 15.81 11.98 -4.72
N VAL A 636 14.58 12.50 -4.57
CA VAL A 636 14.26 13.61 -3.67
C VAL A 636 14.78 13.31 -2.26
N GLN A 637 15.20 14.39 -1.57
CA GLN A 637 15.96 14.35 -0.32
C GLN A 637 17.41 13.83 -0.42
N GLY A 638 17.83 13.23 -1.54
CA GLY A 638 19.20 12.77 -1.78
C GLY A 638 19.63 11.60 -0.88
N ARG A 639 18.68 10.78 -0.40
CA ARG A 639 18.93 9.68 0.55
C ARG A 639 19.00 8.30 -0.14
N THR A 640 18.52 8.14 -1.37
CA THR A 640 18.52 6.85 -2.08
C THR A 640 19.91 6.52 -2.65
N VAL A 641 20.38 5.29 -2.41
CA VAL A 641 21.67 4.76 -2.86
C VAL A 641 21.45 3.60 -3.83
N GLY A 642 20.69 2.59 -3.39
CA GLY A 642 20.17 1.52 -4.25
C GLY A 642 18.78 1.90 -4.68
N LYS A 643 18.63 2.22 -5.97
CA LYS A 643 17.37 2.59 -6.61
C LYS A 643 16.60 1.35 -7.09
N PRO A 644 15.31 1.47 -7.42
CA PRO A 644 14.53 0.36 -8.00
C PRO A 644 15.17 -0.23 -9.28
N PHE A 645 15.78 0.61 -10.11
CA PHE A 645 16.55 0.18 -11.26
C PHE A 645 18.04 0.51 -11.09
N VAL A 646 18.89 -0.43 -11.48
CA VAL A 646 20.34 -0.37 -11.38
C VAL A 646 20.97 -0.86 -12.68
N GLY A 647 22.29 -0.68 -12.82
CA GLY A 647 23.02 -1.11 -14.00
C GLY A 647 23.42 0.05 -14.92
N PRO A 648 24.34 -0.21 -15.86
CA PRO A 648 24.80 0.80 -16.82
C PRO A 648 23.69 1.33 -17.74
N PHE A 649 22.59 0.58 -17.89
CA PHE A 649 21.44 0.98 -18.69
C PHE A 649 20.25 1.47 -17.87
N ASP A 650 20.36 1.48 -16.53
CA ASP A 650 19.29 1.87 -15.60
C ASP A 650 17.99 1.05 -15.77
N ILE A 651 18.12 -0.26 -16.05
CA ILE A 651 16.97 -1.16 -16.27
C ILE A 651 17.00 -2.42 -15.41
N GLY A 652 18.10 -2.74 -14.72
CA GLY A 652 18.15 -3.96 -13.90
C GLY A 652 17.31 -3.77 -12.64
N ALA A 653 16.24 -4.53 -12.47
CA ALA A 653 15.40 -4.45 -11.29
C ALA A 653 16.19 -4.86 -10.05
N ALA A 654 16.32 -3.97 -9.06
CA ALA A 654 17.03 -4.25 -7.83
C ALA A 654 16.17 -5.09 -6.87
N ASP A 655 16.78 -6.04 -6.19
CA ASP A 655 16.12 -6.89 -5.17
C ASP A 655 15.52 -6.06 -4.02
N ALA A 656 16.19 -4.96 -3.64
CA ALA A 656 15.79 -4.10 -2.54
C ALA A 656 16.32 -2.67 -2.72
N ALA A 657 15.58 -1.71 -2.17
CA ALA A 657 16.06 -0.34 -2.06
C ALA A 657 17.14 -0.24 -0.98
N VAL A 658 18.13 0.64 -1.17
CA VAL A 658 19.08 0.99 -0.10
C VAL A 658 19.14 2.49 0.06
N MET A 659 19.01 2.95 1.30
CA MET A 659 19.02 4.35 1.66
C MET A 659 20.19 4.69 2.58
N ARG A 660 20.54 5.98 2.60
CA ARG A 660 21.45 6.64 3.53
C ARG A 660 20.66 7.67 4.35
N PRO A 661 19.94 7.24 5.41
CA PRO A 661 19.07 8.14 6.17
C PRO A 661 19.81 9.33 6.80
N VAL A 662 21.01 9.07 7.33
CA VAL A 662 21.84 10.09 8.01
C VAL A 662 22.99 10.53 7.11
N ALA A 663 22.96 11.78 6.65
CA ALA A 663 23.87 12.32 5.63
C ALA A 663 25.37 12.17 5.93
N ARG A 664 25.79 12.17 7.21
CA ARG A 664 27.20 12.02 7.62
C ARG A 664 27.58 10.61 8.07
N SER A 665 26.72 9.63 7.84
CA SER A 665 26.96 8.22 8.16
C SER A 665 27.15 7.40 6.88
N TRP A 666 27.92 6.31 6.94
CA TRP A 666 27.92 5.27 5.89
C TRP A 666 27.00 4.11 6.24
N ARG A 667 26.40 4.11 7.44
CA ARG A 667 25.32 3.17 7.75
C ARG A 667 24.12 3.53 6.89
N GLY A 668 23.47 2.51 6.35
CA GLY A 668 22.26 2.64 5.58
C GLY A 668 21.16 1.71 6.06
N LEU A 669 20.10 1.69 5.28
CA LEU A 669 18.88 0.96 5.52
C LEU A 669 18.46 0.31 4.21
N ALA A 670 18.13 -0.98 4.23
CA ALA A 670 17.56 -1.68 3.10
C ALA A 670 16.08 -1.93 3.34
N VAL A 671 15.26 -1.81 2.29
CA VAL A 671 13.84 -2.11 2.31
C VAL A 671 13.54 -3.04 1.13
N GLY A 672 12.91 -4.17 1.42
CA GLY A 672 12.47 -5.14 0.43
C GLY A 672 11.18 -5.81 0.87
N CYS A 673 10.55 -6.57 -0.01
CA CYS A 673 9.32 -7.30 0.30
C CYS A 673 9.33 -8.72 -0.28
N GLY A 674 8.36 -9.53 0.15
CA GLY A 674 8.07 -10.84 -0.41
C GLY A 674 6.57 -11.07 -0.42
N ILE A 675 6.06 -11.60 -1.53
CA ILE A 675 4.62 -11.78 -1.79
C ILE A 675 4.43 -12.78 -2.94
N ASN A 676 3.71 -13.88 -2.68
CA ASN A 676 3.31 -14.80 -3.74
C ASN A 676 2.03 -15.56 -3.32
N PRO A 677 0.84 -15.11 -3.76
CA PRO A 677 -0.44 -15.70 -3.35
C PRO A 677 -0.67 -17.10 -3.92
N TRP A 678 0.01 -17.48 -5.02
CA TRP A 678 -0.18 -18.78 -5.66
C TRP A 678 0.34 -19.94 -4.82
N TYR A 679 1.32 -19.70 -3.93
CA TYR A 679 1.68 -20.66 -2.90
C TYR A 679 0.56 -20.82 -1.85
N GLY A 680 -0.16 -19.75 -1.53
CA GLY A 680 -1.27 -19.74 -0.57
C GLY A 680 -2.49 -20.53 -1.04
N GLU A 681 -2.71 -20.63 -2.35
CA GLU A 681 -3.73 -21.52 -2.92
C GLU A 681 -3.45 -23.01 -2.68
N ILE A 682 -2.20 -23.35 -2.34
CA ILE A 682 -1.74 -24.70 -2.04
C ILE A 682 -1.60 -24.86 -0.52
N ASP A 683 -0.79 -24.03 0.12
CA ASP A 683 -0.58 -24.05 1.57
C ASP A 683 -0.23 -22.64 2.09
N PRO A 684 -1.19 -21.94 2.73
CA PRO A 684 -0.96 -20.61 3.30
C PRO A 684 0.14 -20.56 4.36
N TYR A 685 0.40 -21.67 5.07
CA TYR A 685 1.53 -21.76 5.98
C TYR A 685 2.85 -21.67 5.22
N ALA A 686 3.00 -22.48 4.15
CA ALA A 686 4.18 -22.45 3.30
C ALA A 686 4.36 -21.08 2.63
N MET A 687 3.26 -20.46 2.15
CA MET A 687 3.28 -19.10 1.61
C MET A 687 3.91 -18.10 2.60
N ALA A 688 3.51 -18.13 3.87
CA ALA A 688 4.07 -17.24 4.87
C ALA A 688 5.58 -17.44 5.08
N LEU A 689 6.04 -18.70 5.14
CA LEU A 689 7.47 -19.00 5.22
C LEU A 689 8.23 -18.48 3.99
N LEU A 690 7.67 -18.66 2.79
CA LEU A 690 8.28 -18.25 1.53
C LEU A 690 8.34 -16.73 1.36
N ALA A 691 7.25 -16.02 1.70
CA ALA A 691 7.22 -14.56 1.66
C ALA A 691 8.24 -13.94 2.64
N ILE A 692 8.39 -14.52 3.83
CA ILE A 692 9.43 -14.09 4.79
C ILE A 692 10.84 -14.40 4.26
N ASP A 693 11.05 -15.60 3.69
CA ASP A 693 12.33 -15.96 3.10
C ASP A 693 12.73 -15.00 1.96
N GLU A 694 11.81 -14.69 1.05
CA GLU A 694 12.02 -13.75 -0.05
C GLU A 694 12.32 -12.33 0.44
N ALA A 695 11.50 -11.78 1.36
CA ALA A 695 11.74 -10.44 1.92
C ALA A 695 13.12 -10.36 2.60
N MET A 696 13.53 -11.42 3.29
CA MET A 696 14.86 -11.53 3.90
C MET A 696 15.96 -11.65 2.85
N ARG A 697 15.78 -12.44 1.78
CA ARG A 697 16.76 -12.55 0.69
C ARG A 697 16.99 -11.18 0.05
N ASN A 698 15.92 -10.47 -0.32
CA ASN A 698 15.96 -9.15 -0.95
C ASN A 698 16.85 -8.16 -0.18
N VAL A 699 16.63 -7.98 1.12
CA VAL A 699 17.46 -7.05 1.90
C VAL A 699 18.88 -7.55 2.15
N VAL A 700 19.10 -8.88 2.25
CA VAL A 700 20.44 -9.45 2.46
C VAL A 700 21.31 -9.37 1.21
N VAL A 701 20.75 -9.55 0.01
CA VAL A 701 21.47 -9.39 -1.28
C VAL A 701 22.20 -8.06 -1.32
N VAL A 702 21.49 -6.98 -0.97
CA VAL A 702 22.03 -5.62 -1.01
C VAL A 702 22.89 -5.27 0.21
N GLY A 703 23.06 -6.20 1.15
CA GLY A 703 24.04 -6.11 2.24
C GLY A 703 23.48 -5.75 3.61
N ALA A 704 22.16 -5.82 3.82
CA ALA A 704 21.60 -5.72 5.16
C ALA A 704 22.09 -6.87 6.07
N ASP A 705 22.28 -6.57 7.35
CA ASP A 705 22.58 -7.58 8.36
C ASP A 705 21.29 -8.32 8.75
N PRO A 706 21.14 -9.63 8.45
CA PRO A 706 19.93 -10.37 8.80
C PRO A 706 19.64 -10.40 10.31
N ALA A 707 20.63 -10.16 11.18
CA ALA A 707 20.42 -10.05 12.62
C ALA A 707 19.91 -8.66 13.08
N ARG A 708 19.84 -7.70 12.16
CA ARG A 708 19.37 -6.32 12.34
C ARG A 708 18.28 -5.99 11.31
N THR A 709 17.44 -6.98 11.02
CA THR A 709 16.24 -6.84 10.18
C THR A 709 15.00 -7.01 11.03
N ALA A 710 13.94 -6.27 10.71
CA ALA A 710 12.58 -6.43 11.25
C ALA A 710 11.58 -6.61 10.10
N LEU A 711 10.41 -7.17 10.42
CA LEU A 711 9.36 -7.49 9.46
C LEU A 711 8.07 -6.73 9.75
N LEU A 712 7.27 -6.57 8.70
CA LEU A 712 5.86 -6.20 8.78
C LEU A 712 5.00 -7.25 8.09
N ASP A 713 3.86 -7.56 8.68
CA ASP A 713 2.86 -8.51 8.18
C ASP A 713 1.58 -7.80 7.72
N ASN A 714 1.23 -7.94 6.44
CA ASN A 714 -0.01 -7.38 5.90
C ASN A 714 -0.88 -8.49 5.31
N PHE A 715 -1.99 -8.80 5.99
CA PHE A 715 -2.92 -9.87 5.61
C PHE A 715 -4.09 -9.31 4.80
N CYS A 716 -4.27 -9.76 3.57
CA CYS A 716 -5.44 -9.48 2.75
C CYS A 716 -6.22 -10.78 2.51
N TRP A 717 -7.43 -10.87 3.08
CA TRP A 717 -8.25 -12.08 3.01
C TRP A 717 -9.71 -11.79 2.67
N GLY A 718 -10.42 -12.84 2.24
CA GLY A 718 -11.88 -12.82 2.05
C GLY A 718 -12.65 -12.70 3.38
N ASN A 719 -13.90 -13.14 3.38
CA ASN A 719 -14.79 -13.03 4.53
C ASN A 719 -14.37 -14.00 5.66
N PRO A 720 -13.86 -13.50 6.80
CA PRO A 720 -13.35 -14.33 7.89
C PRO A 720 -14.46 -15.04 8.68
N MET A 721 -15.72 -14.70 8.44
CA MET A 721 -16.87 -15.38 9.07
C MET A 721 -17.12 -16.77 8.48
N LEU A 722 -16.48 -17.10 7.35
CA LEU A 722 -16.58 -18.39 6.70
C LEU A 722 -15.41 -19.30 7.13
N PRO A 723 -15.65 -20.50 7.69
CA PRO A 723 -14.61 -21.29 8.36
C PRO A 723 -13.37 -21.66 7.53
N ASP A 724 -13.55 -21.97 6.26
CA ASP A 724 -12.48 -22.29 5.30
C ASP A 724 -11.62 -21.09 4.93
N ARG A 725 -12.22 -19.90 4.87
CA ARG A 725 -11.52 -18.63 4.61
C ARG A 725 -10.64 -18.33 5.82
N LEU A 726 -11.23 -18.35 7.01
CA LEU A 726 -10.50 -18.17 8.27
C LEU A 726 -9.42 -19.24 8.47
N GLY A 727 -9.66 -20.48 8.02
CA GLY A 727 -8.69 -21.57 8.08
C GLY A 727 -7.39 -21.21 7.38
N GLY A 728 -7.46 -20.63 6.18
CA GLY A 728 -6.26 -20.19 5.44
C GLY A 728 -5.54 -19.03 6.14
N LEU A 729 -6.27 -18.08 6.73
CA LEU A 729 -5.70 -16.98 7.50
C LEU A 729 -4.95 -17.48 8.74
N VAL A 730 -5.52 -18.44 9.48
CA VAL A 730 -4.87 -19.08 10.65
C VAL A 730 -3.57 -19.77 10.24
N ARG A 731 -3.59 -20.53 9.13
CA ARG A 731 -2.40 -21.21 8.58
C ARG A 731 -1.29 -20.23 8.23
N ALA A 732 -1.62 -19.10 7.60
CA ALA A 732 -0.65 -18.06 7.27
C ALA A 732 -0.03 -17.44 8.54
N ALA A 733 -0.85 -17.13 9.55
CA ALA A 733 -0.35 -16.59 10.83
C ALA A 733 0.58 -17.57 11.57
N GLN A 734 0.26 -18.86 11.57
CA GLN A 734 1.14 -19.92 12.10
C GLN A 734 2.49 -19.94 11.38
N GLY A 735 2.48 -19.84 10.04
CA GLY A 735 3.70 -19.79 9.24
C GLY A 735 4.54 -18.56 9.53
N CYS A 736 3.91 -17.38 9.71
CA CYS A 736 4.59 -16.16 10.14
C CYS A 736 5.33 -16.35 11.46
N HIS A 737 4.67 -16.94 12.46
CA HIS A 737 5.26 -17.20 13.77
C HIS A 737 6.53 -18.07 13.66
N ASP A 738 6.41 -19.22 13.01
CA ASP A 738 7.51 -20.20 12.96
C ASP A 738 8.70 -19.68 12.16
N ALA A 739 8.45 -18.98 11.05
CA ALA A 739 9.48 -18.34 10.25
C ALA A 739 10.20 -17.24 11.05
N ALA A 740 9.46 -16.30 11.64
CA ALA A 740 10.04 -15.19 12.41
C ALA A 740 10.90 -15.68 13.58
N VAL A 741 10.43 -16.68 14.33
CA VAL A 741 11.19 -17.30 15.43
C VAL A 741 12.45 -18.00 14.91
N ALA A 742 12.35 -18.75 13.82
CA ALA A 742 13.48 -19.51 13.29
C ALA A 742 14.56 -18.60 12.66
N PHE A 743 14.15 -17.57 11.89
CA PHE A 743 15.05 -16.55 11.36
C PHE A 743 15.59 -15.62 12.46
N ARG A 744 14.89 -15.54 13.60
CA ARG A 744 15.13 -14.61 14.72
C ARG A 744 14.95 -13.15 14.34
N VAL A 745 13.87 -12.87 13.64
CA VAL A 745 13.53 -11.56 13.07
C VAL A 745 12.14 -11.18 13.61
N PRO A 746 12.00 -10.05 14.33
CA PRO A 746 10.74 -9.65 14.93
C PRO A 746 9.81 -8.98 13.92
N PHE A 747 8.50 -9.13 14.12
CA PHE A 747 7.49 -8.23 13.54
C PHE A 747 7.40 -6.95 14.38
N ILE A 748 7.39 -5.79 13.75
CA ILE A 748 7.31 -4.49 14.45
C ILE A 748 6.01 -3.74 14.18
N SER A 749 5.33 -4.05 13.08
CA SER A 749 4.08 -3.44 12.65
C SER A 749 3.40 -4.37 11.65
N GLY A 750 2.13 -4.13 11.35
CA GLY A 750 1.38 -4.87 10.35
C GLY A 750 0.01 -4.26 10.12
N LYS A 751 -0.80 -4.91 9.29
CA LYS A 751 -2.20 -4.59 9.04
C LYS A 751 -2.97 -5.85 8.61
N ASP A 752 -4.27 -5.85 8.86
CA ASP A 752 -5.20 -6.79 8.24
C ASP A 752 -6.29 -6.04 7.47
N SER A 753 -6.59 -6.56 6.28
CA SER A 753 -7.68 -6.16 5.42
C SER A 753 -8.49 -7.42 5.13
N LEU A 754 -9.67 -7.50 5.72
CA LEU A 754 -10.57 -8.65 5.62
C LEU A 754 -11.78 -8.29 4.74
N PHE A 755 -12.63 -9.26 4.44
CA PHE A 755 -13.82 -9.07 3.59
C PHE A 755 -13.53 -8.67 2.14
N ASN A 756 -12.31 -8.92 1.64
CA ASN A 756 -11.96 -8.72 0.23
C ASN A 756 -12.62 -9.81 -0.65
N GLU A 757 -13.95 -9.74 -0.79
CA GLU A 757 -14.76 -10.57 -1.66
C GLU A 757 -15.69 -9.70 -2.50
N TYR A 758 -16.14 -10.23 -3.62
CA TYR A 758 -17.15 -9.60 -4.44
C TYR A 758 -18.38 -10.48 -4.54
N ARG A 759 -19.55 -9.94 -4.15
CA ARG A 759 -20.84 -10.62 -4.21
C ARG A 759 -21.47 -10.46 -5.59
N LEU A 760 -21.61 -11.58 -6.28
CA LEU A 760 -22.26 -11.69 -7.59
C LEU A 760 -23.79 -11.56 -7.46
N ALA A 761 -24.44 -11.23 -8.58
CA ALA A 761 -25.90 -11.06 -8.65
C ALA A 761 -26.70 -12.33 -8.32
N ASP A 762 -26.09 -13.51 -8.42
CA ASP A 762 -26.68 -14.80 -8.05
C ASP A 762 -26.55 -15.12 -6.55
N GLY A 763 -25.94 -14.22 -5.76
CA GLY A 763 -25.72 -14.36 -4.32
C GLY A 763 -24.45 -15.11 -3.95
N THR A 764 -23.69 -15.64 -4.92
CA THR A 764 -22.37 -16.22 -4.65
C THR A 764 -21.33 -15.13 -4.41
N SER A 765 -20.28 -15.41 -3.64
CA SER A 765 -19.17 -14.46 -3.42
C SER A 765 -17.86 -15.06 -3.93
N ARG A 766 -17.03 -14.21 -4.55
CA ARG A 766 -15.69 -14.57 -5.02
C ARG A 766 -14.66 -13.84 -4.18
N PRO A 767 -13.88 -14.54 -3.35
CA PRO A 767 -12.77 -13.92 -2.63
C PRO A 767 -11.60 -13.65 -3.56
N ILE A 768 -10.78 -12.68 -3.18
CA ILE A 768 -9.41 -12.60 -3.69
C ILE A 768 -8.63 -13.89 -3.35
N PRO A 769 -7.53 -14.20 -4.06
CA PRO A 769 -6.52 -15.10 -3.54
C PRO A 769 -6.08 -14.61 -2.16
N GLY A 770 -5.94 -15.51 -1.20
CA GLY A 770 -5.45 -15.14 0.12
C GLY A 770 -4.01 -14.63 0.02
N THR A 771 -3.79 -13.37 0.38
CA THR A 771 -2.55 -12.65 0.07
C THR A 771 -1.90 -12.16 1.34
N LEU A 772 -0.62 -12.50 1.50
CA LEU A 772 0.23 -12.04 2.58
C LEU A 772 1.42 -11.29 1.99
N LEU A 773 1.50 -10.00 2.30
CA LEU A 773 2.68 -9.19 2.02
C LEU A 773 3.56 -9.14 3.27
N ILE A 774 4.82 -9.55 3.11
CA ILE A 774 5.86 -9.36 4.12
C ILE A 774 6.80 -8.27 3.64
N SER A 775 6.94 -7.21 4.44
CA SER A 775 7.96 -6.18 4.21
C SER A 775 9.11 -6.35 5.19
N ALA A 776 10.35 -6.19 4.72
CA ALA A 776 11.56 -6.30 5.52
C ALA A 776 12.33 -4.98 5.52
N ILE A 777 12.77 -4.56 6.70
CA ILE A 777 13.60 -3.38 6.90
C ILE A 777 14.87 -3.76 7.66
N GLY A 778 16.03 -3.58 7.02
CA GLY A 778 17.31 -4.12 7.49
C GLY A 778 18.43 -3.08 7.55
N ILE A 779 19.25 -3.11 8.61
CA ILE A 779 20.41 -2.21 8.73
C ILE A 779 21.53 -2.66 7.79
N VAL A 780 21.95 -1.77 6.89
CA VAL A 780 23.15 -1.93 6.05
C VAL A 780 24.33 -1.31 6.79
N PRO A 781 25.32 -2.08 7.28
CA PRO A 781 26.36 -1.51 8.14
C PRO A 781 27.29 -0.52 7.41
N ASP A 782 27.46 -0.67 6.09
CA ASP A 782 28.23 0.25 5.24
C ASP A 782 27.69 0.21 3.80
N ILE A 783 27.02 1.28 3.36
CA ILE A 783 26.40 1.38 2.03
C ILE A 783 27.42 1.31 0.88
N ARG A 784 28.71 1.55 1.12
CA ARG A 784 29.74 1.46 0.07
C ARG A 784 30.08 0.02 -0.30
N ARG A 785 29.49 -0.95 0.42
CA ARG A 785 29.65 -2.39 0.22
C ARG A 785 28.37 -3.04 -0.30
N THR A 786 27.35 -2.25 -0.68
CA THR A 786 26.12 -2.78 -1.27
C THR A 786 26.44 -3.48 -2.58
N VAL A 787 25.70 -4.55 -2.85
CA VAL A 787 25.82 -5.35 -4.07
C VAL A 787 24.53 -5.14 -4.88
N SER A 788 24.67 -5.12 -6.20
CA SER A 788 23.55 -5.03 -7.14
C SER A 788 23.47 -6.31 -7.97
N MET A 789 22.30 -6.65 -8.50
CA MET A 789 22.12 -7.89 -9.27
C MET A 789 22.85 -7.98 -10.61
N PHE A 790 23.17 -6.88 -11.29
CA PHE A 790 23.66 -6.98 -12.69
C PHE A 790 25.07 -7.52 -12.81
N LEU A 791 25.29 -8.36 -13.84
CA LEU A 791 26.60 -8.92 -14.17
C LEU A 791 27.63 -7.82 -14.43
N LYS A 792 28.85 -7.98 -13.89
CA LYS A 792 29.88 -6.96 -13.90
C LYS A 792 30.94 -7.18 -14.96
N ARG A 793 31.42 -8.41 -15.12
CA ARG A 793 32.63 -8.64 -15.92
C ARG A 793 32.71 -10.04 -16.52
N PRO A 794 33.03 -10.16 -17.82
CA PRO A 794 33.35 -11.42 -18.46
C PRO A 794 34.50 -12.16 -17.77
N GLY A 795 34.38 -13.48 -17.67
CA GLY A 795 35.34 -14.36 -17.01
C GLY A 795 35.10 -14.53 -15.50
N ASN A 796 34.26 -13.70 -14.88
CA ASN A 796 33.82 -13.95 -13.51
C ASN A 796 33.02 -15.24 -13.42
N LEU A 797 33.12 -15.90 -12.27
CA LEU A 797 32.49 -17.20 -12.01
C LEU A 797 31.07 -17.00 -11.48
N LEU A 798 30.16 -17.85 -11.93
CA LEU A 798 28.79 -17.89 -11.42
C LEU A 798 28.62 -19.04 -10.42
N TYR A 799 28.13 -18.72 -9.24
CA TYR A 799 27.81 -19.64 -8.17
C TYR A 799 26.32 -19.64 -7.87
N LEU A 800 25.73 -20.83 -7.76
CA LEU A 800 24.43 -21.01 -7.14
C LEU A 800 24.64 -21.35 -5.67
N ILE A 801 24.03 -20.56 -4.78
CA ILE A 801 24.00 -20.81 -3.35
C ILE A 801 22.62 -21.37 -2.98
N GLY A 802 22.58 -22.41 -2.14
CA GLY A 802 21.36 -23.14 -1.79
C GLY A 802 21.17 -24.42 -2.62
N LEU A 803 20.01 -25.06 -2.47
CA LEU A 803 19.68 -26.34 -3.10
C LEU A 803 18.43 -26.19 -3.97
N THR A 804 18.43 -26.81 -5.14
CA THR A 804 17.24 -26.93 -5.99
C THR A 804 16.50 -28.23 -5.67
N GLY A 805 15.21 -28.13 -5.37
CA GLY A 805 14.30 -29.24 -5.13
C GLY A 805 13.24 -29.38 -6.22
N ASP A 806 12.33 -30.33 -6.03
CA ASP A 806 11.11 -30.45 -6.85
C ASP A 806 10.03 -29.47 -6.35
N ASP A 807 10.36 -28.18 -6.43
CA ASP A 807 9.58 -27.06 -5.88
C ASP A 807 8.87 -26.30 -7.01
N LEU A 808 8.08 -27.04 -7.81
CA LEU A 808 7.33 -26.48 -8.94
C LEU A 808 5.91 -26.06 -8.57
N GLY A 809 5.33 -26.50 -7.46
CA GLY A 809 3.95 -26.17 -7.10
C GLY A 809 3.78 -24.68 -6.84
N GLY A 810 2.80 -24.06 -7.50
CA GLY A 810 2.56 -22.61 -7.48
C GLY A 810 3.50 -21.81 -8.38
N SER A 811 4.52 -22.44 -8.97
CA SER A 811 5.51 -21.74 -9.78
C SER A 811 4.95 -21.13 -11.07
N LEU A 812 5.57 -20.04 -11.52
CA LEU A 812 5.25 -19.41 -12.80
C LEU A 812 5.31 -20.41 -13.95
N ALA A 813 6.30 -21.30 -13.97
CA ALA A 813 6.46 -22.26 -15.04
C ALA A 813 5.29 -23.25 -15.14
N LEU A 814 4.73 -23.71 -14.01
CA LEU A 814 3.50 -24.51 -14.04
C LEU A 814 2.28 -23.68 -14.43
N ARG A 815 2.16 -22.44 -13.95
CA ARG A 815 1.05 -21.54 -14.33
C ARG A 815 1.02 -21.28 -15.83
N LEU A 816 2.19 -21.05 -16.45
CA LEU A 816 2.35 -20.92 -17.90
C LEU A 816 2.02 -22.22 -18.66
N ALA A 817 2.07 -23.37 -18.00
CA ALA A 817 1.62 -24.66 -18.52
C ALA A 817 0.15 -24.96 -18.22
N GLY A 818 -0.59 -24.03 -17.61
CA GLY A 818 -2.00 -24.21 -17.22
C GLY A 818 -2.17 -25.16 -16.02
N GLN A 819 -1.14 -25.32 -15.21
CA GLN A 819 -1.10 -26.19 -14.04
C GLN A 819 -0.79 -25.39 -12.78
N ARG A 820 -1.24 -25.88 -11.63
CA ARG A 820 -0.90 -25.31 -10.32
C ARG A 820 0.09 -26.17 -9.54
N GLY A 821 -0.04 -27.49 -9.65
CA GLY A 821 0.57 -28.41 -8.70
C GLY A 821 -0.10 -28.39 -7.33
N SER A 822 0.43 -29.18 -6.40
CA SER A 822 -0.18 -29.39 -5.08
C SER A 822 0.80 -29.36 -3.91
N ARG A 823 2.06 -29.04 -4.15
CA ARG A 823 3.09 -28.96 -3.11
C ARG A 823 3.83 -27.65 -3.28
N ALA A 824 3.52 -26.68 -2.42
CA ALA A 824 4.25 -25.44 -2.36
C ALA A 824 5.73 -25.71 -2.00
N PRO A 825 6.67 -24.85 -2.43
CA PRO A 825 8.06 -24.93 -2.03
C PRO A 825 8.20 -24.92 -0.50
N VAL A 826 9.18 -25.63 0.05
CA VAL A 826 9.36 -25.73 1.50
C VAL A 826 10.66 -25.07 1.95
N VAL A 827 10.56 -24.08 2.83
CA VAL A 827 11.73 -23.41 3.42
C VAL A 827 12.37 -24.30 4.48
N ASN A 828 13.63 -24.69 4.27
CA ASN A 828 14.43 -25.32 5.32
C ASN A 828 14.97 -24.24 6.28
N LEU A 829 14.18 -23.88 7.29
CA LEU A 829 14.46 -22.77 8.21
C LEU A 829 15.87 -22.81 8.84
N ALA A 830 16.36 -24.01 9.19
CA ALA A 830 17.69 -24.17 9.81
C ALA A 830 18.84 -23.87 8.82
N THR A 831 18.67 -24.20 7.56
CA THR A 831 19.65 -23.91 6.50
C THR A 831 19.50 -22.48 6.00
N ALA A 832 18.27 -21.99 5.89
CA ALA A 832 17.95 -20.66 5.39
C ALA A 832 18.71 -19.57 6.14
N ARG A 833 18.59 -19.54 7.47
CA ARG A 833 19.31 -18.57 8.32
C ARG A 833 20.83 -18.63 8.17
N ARG A 834 21.40 -19.84 7.98
CA ARG A 834 22.85 -20.01 7.77
C ARG A 834 23.29 -19.46 6.43
N THR A 835 22.49 -19.68 5.38
CA THR A 835 22.72 -19.15 4.04
C THR A 835 22.69 -17.63 4.03
N LEU A 836 21.63 -17.00 4.57
CA LEU A 836 21.52 -15.53 4.68
C LEU A 836 22.73 -14.93 5.39
N SER A 837 23.13 -15.55 6.51
CA SER A 837 24.31 -15.12 7.26
C SER A 837 25.62 -15.27 6.47
N ALA A 838 25.72 -16.28 5.60
CA ALA A 838 26.91 -16.53 4.78
C ALA A 838 27.03 -15.50 3.65
N ILE A 839 25.92 -15.20 2.97
CA ILE A 839 25.86 -14.14 1.95
C ILE A 839 26.26 -12.80 2.57
N HIS A 840 25.62 -12.41 3.69
CA HIS A 840 25.97 -11.16 4.39
C HIS A 840 27.47 -11.07 4.73
N ARG A 841 28.07 -12.15 5.25
CA ARG A 841 29.52 -12.18 5.55
C ARG A 841 30.38 -12.00 4.30
N ALA A 842 30.00 -12.61 3.18
CA ALA A 842 30.73 -12.49 1.93
C ALA A 842 30.62 -11.07 1.34
N THR A 843 29.42 -10.46 1.39
CA THR A 843 29.18 -9.05 1.05
C THR A 843 30.06 -8.11 1.89
N ARG A 844 30.11 -8.32 3.20
CA ARG A 844 30.94 -7.50 4.13
C ARG A 844 32.44 -7.58 3.82
N LYS A 845 32.91 -8.68 3.23
CA LYS A 845 34.31 -8.82 2.77
C LYS A 845 34.55 -8.29 1.36
N GLY A 846 33.50 -7.87 0.64
CA GLY A 846 33.61 -7.34 -0.72
C GLY A 846 33.93 -8.39 -1.78
N LEU A 847 33.48 -9.63 -1.58
CA LEU A 847 33.79 -10.76 -2.48
C LEU A 847 32.75 -10.93 -3.60
N LEU A 848 31.56 -10.36 -3.43
CA LEU A 848 30.46 -10.46 -4.38
C LEU A 848 30.59 -9.32 -5.38
N GLN A 849 30.67 -9.67 -6.66
CA GLN A 849 30.64 -8.70 -7.76
C GLN A 849 29.21 -8.31 -8.08
N SER A 850 28.33 -9.32 -8.15
CA SER A 850 26.88 -9.18 -8.22
C SER A 850 26.22 -10.34 -7.47
N CYS A 851 24.97 -10.14 -7.07
CA CYS A 851 24.17 -11.13 -6.36
C CYS A 851 22.71 -10.82 -6.62
N HIS A 852 21.92 -11.85 -6.89
CA HIS A 852 20.48 -11.76 -7.10
C HIS A 852 19.81 -12.94 -6.38
N ASP A 853 18.65 -12.71 -5.80
CA ASP A 853 17.82 -13.78 -5.26
C ASP A 853 17.13 -14.58 -6.41
N LEU A 854 16.57 -15.75 -6.09
CA LEU A 854 15.80 -16.54 -7.06
C LEU A 854 14.36 -16.65 -6.58
N SER A 855 13.45 -15.89 -7.20
CA SER A 855 12.02 -15.88 -6.90
C SER A 855 11.22 -16.48 -8.07
N ASP A 856 10.31 -15.72 -8.67
CA ASP A 856 9.42 -16.15 -9.75
C ASP A 856 10.22 -16.60 -10.98
N GLY A 857 9.92 -17.81 -11.47
CA GLY A 857 10.62 -18.39 -12.63
C GLY A 857 12.04 -18.91 -12.35
N GLY A 858 12.50 -18.85 -11.10
CA GLY A 858 13.68 -19.58 -10.61
C GLY A 858 15.01 -19.14 -11.22
N LEU A 859 15.94 -20.09 -11.38
CA LEU A 859 17.31 -19.82 -11.82
C LEU A 859 17.36 -19.20 -13.23
N ALA A 860 16.48 -19.62 -14.14
CA ALA A 860 16.49 -19.15 -15.51
C ALA A 860 16.14 -17.66 -15.60
N VAL A 861 15.12 -17.21 -14.88
CA VAL A 861 14.70 -15.79 -14.87
C VAL A 861 15.76 -14.95 -14.16
N ALA A 862 16.20 -15.34 -12.97
CA ALA A 862 17.23 -14.57 -12.24
C ALA A 862 18.52 -14.42 -13.06
N ALA A 863 18.98 -15.49 -13.73
CA ALA A 863 20.15 -15.40 -14.61
C ALA A 863 19.91 -14.45 -15.80
N ALA A 864 18.72 -14.48 -16.41
CA ALA A 864 18.36 -13.59 -17.50
C ALA A 864 18.31 -12.13 -17.04
N GLU A 865 17.73 -11.82 -15.88
CA GLU A 865 17.67 -10.47 -15.32
C GLU A 865 19.07 -9.93 -15.00
N MET A 866 19.94 -10.74 -14.38
CA MET A 866 21.35 -10.40 -14.17
C MET A 866 22.06 -10.03 -15.48
N ALA A 867 21.82 -10.81 -16.54
CA ALA A 867 22.38 -10.60 -17.87
C ALA A 867 21.84 -9.34 -18.55
N ILE A 868 20.52 -9.14 -18.54
CA ILE A 868 19.84 -7.98 -19.12
C ILE A 868 20.32 -6.68 -18.46
N GLY A 869 20.37 -6.65 -17.13
CA GLY A 869 20.82 -5.47 -16.39
C GLY A 869 22.29 -5.13 -16.63
N GLY A 870 23.13 -6.14 -16.89
CA GLY A 870 24.58 -5.97 -17.08
C GLY A 870 24.99 -5.77 -18.55
N GLY A 871 24.20 -6.24 -19.51
CA GLY A 871 24.55 -6.30 -20.92
C GLY A 871 25.60 -7.35 -21.28
N PHE A 872 25.81 -8.34 -20.41
CA PHE A 872 26.73 -9.46 -20.62
C PHE A 872 25.96 -10.76 -20.83
N GLY A 873 26.59 -11.74 -21.48
CA GLY A 873 26.05 -13.09 -21.54
C GLY A 873 26.52 -13.95 -20.37
N LEU A 874 26.07 -15.19 -20.36
CA LEU A 874 26.48 -16.19 -19.39
C LEU A 874 26.32 -17.60 -19.92
N GLU A 875 27.15 -18.50 -19.41
CA GLU A 875 27.03 -19.93 -19.61
C GLU A 875 26.82 -20.62 -18.28
N ILE A 876 25.77 -21.46 -18.19
CA ILE A 876 25.45 -22.30 -17.03
C ILE A 876 25.50 -23.77 -17.43
N ASP A 877 26.12 -24.59 -16.59
CA ASP A 877 26.13 -26.04 -16.67
C ASP A 877 25.24 -26.63 -15.58
N LEU A 878 24.08 -27.16 -15.99
CA LEU A 878 23.08 -27.73 -15.09
C LEU A 878 23.58 -28.97 -14.35
N ARG A 879 24.67 -29.60 -14.81
CA ARG A 879 25.30 -30.73 -14.12
C ARG A 879 25.95 -30.35 -12.80
N ASN A 880 26.22 -29.06 -12.62
CA ASN A 880 26.81 -28.52 -11.40
C ASN A 880 25.75 -27.92 -10.46
N VAL A 881 24.47 -27.84 -10.87
CA VAL A 881 23.40 -27.31 -10.01
C VAL A 881 23.24 -28.22 -8.79
N SER A 882 23.37 -27.64 -7.60
CA SER A 882 23.22 -28.38 -6.34
C SER A 882 21.75 -28.73 -6.12
N THR A 883 21.46 -30.01 -5.86
CA THR A 883 20.08 -30.50 -5.67
C THR A 883 19.85 -31.05 -4.26
N ALA A 884 18.62 -30.96 -3.78
CA ALA A 884 18.19 -31.69 -2.58
C ALA A 884 17.84 -33.13 -2.99
N THR A 885 18.58 -34.14 -2.52
CA THR A 885 18.17 -35.54 -2.69
C THR A 885 16.95 -35.82 -1.81
N CYS A 886 15.90 -36.38 -2.38
CA CYS A 886 14.74 -36.88 -1.63
C CYS A 886 15.17 -38.02 -0.69
N HIS A 887 15.57 -37.70 0.54
CA HIS A 887 15.62 -38.68 1.62
C HIS A 887 14.31 -38.63 2.40
N SER A 888 13.51 -39.68 2.16
CA SER A 888 12.54 -40.18 3.12
C SER A 888 13.25 -40.58 4.41
N GLU A 889 13.08 -39.79 5.46
CA GLU A 889 12.92 -40.37 6.79
C GLU A 889 11.56 -39.89 7.35
N PRO A 890 10.68 -40.80 7.79
CA PRO A 890 9.50 -40.39 8.52
C PRO A 890 9.96 -39.72 9.81
N ALA A 891 9.36 -38.58 10.15
CA ALA A 891 9.49 -38.01 11.48
C ALA A 891 9.08 -39.07 12.51
N GLY A 892 10.06 -39.62 13.23
CA GLY A 892 9.81 -40.31 14.49
C GLY A 892 9.34 -39.30 15.54
N GLU A 893 8.42 -39.75 16.38
CA GLU A 893 7.82 -39.08 17.55
C GLU A 893 8.84 -38.52 18.58
N GLU A 894 9.72 -37.59 18.23
CA GLU A 894 10.66 -36.99 19.21
C GLU A 894 10.93 -35.48 19.00
N SER A 895 10.05 -34.74 18.30
CA SER A 895 10.12 -33.27 18.21
C SER A 895 9.18 -32.54 19.19
N ARG A 896 9.17 -32.97 20.46
CA ARG A 896 8.74 -32.12 21.59
C ARG A 896 9.91 -31.98 22.56
N LEU A 897 10.32 -30.73 22.76
CA LEU A 897 11.17 -30.17 23.83
C LEU A 897 12.67 -30.00 23.53
N LEU A 898 13.08 -28.73 23.69
CA LEU A 898 14.45 -28.21 23.69
C LEU A 898 15.32 -28.75 24.83
N ARG A 899 16.64 -28.88 24.54
CA ARG A 899 17.84 -29.04 25.42
C ARG A 899 18.22 -30.50 25.78
N THR A 900 19.49 -30.96 25.80
CA THR A 900 20.84 -30.35 25.85
C THR A 900 21.92 -31.39 25.49
N ASP A 901 22.96 -30.94 24.78
CA ASP A 901 24.41 -31.28 24.82
C ASP A 901 24.94 -32.73 25.01
N THR A 902 25.80 -33.15 24.07
CA THR A 902 27.20 -33.65 24.21
C THR A 902 27.57 -34.82 23.29
N GLY A 903 28.73 -34.72 22.62
CA GLY A 903 29.64 -35.86 22.45
C GLY A 903 29.83 -36.51 21.06
N ALA A 904 30.96 -36.15 20.43
CA ALA A 904 31.92 -37.02 19.71
C ALA A 904 31.53 -37.74 18.39
N GLY A 905 32.05 -37.18 17.29
CA GLY A 905 33.03 -37.85 16.42
C GLY A 905 32.56 -38.97 15.50
N ARG A 906 32.54 -38.69 14.18
CA ARG A 906 33.12 -39.55 13.14
C ARG A 906 33.24 -38.82 11.81
N ASP A 907 34.42 -38.94 11.23
CA ASP A 907 34.74 -38.61 9.84
C ASP A 907 33.80 -39.32 8.87
N SER A 908 33.32 -38.58 7.86
CA SER A 908 33.23 -39.09 6.51
C SER A 908 33.22 -37.94 5.50
N SER A 909 34.15 -38.03 4.57
CA SER A 909 34.29 -37.25 3.35
C SER A 909 32.97 -37.16 2.56
N PHE A 910 32.45 -35.94 2.37
CA PHE A 910 31.42 -35.68 1.36
C PHE A 910 32.12 -35.22 0.07
N LEU A 911 32.35 -36.18 -0.83
CA LEU A 911 32.68 -35.96 -2.23
C LEU A 911 31.73 -36.85 -3.05
N GLY A 912 30.86 -36.23 -3.84
CA GLY A 912 29.96 -36.92 -4.77
C GLY A 912 28.52 -36.43 -4.74
N MET A 913 28.27 -35.22 -5.25
CA MET A 913 26.92 -34.84 -5.69
C MET A 913 26.79 -35.21 -7.17
N THR A 914 26.05 -36.26 -7.47
CA THR A 914 25.71 -36.69 -8.84
C THR A 914 24.21 -36.51 -9.10
N HIS A 915 23.93 -35.89 -10.24
CA HIS A 915 22.71 -35.64 -11.06
C HIS A 915 21.47 -36.57 -10.99
N GLN A 916 21.12 -37.20 -9.86
CA GLN A 916 19.99 -38.14 -9.86
C GLN A 916 18.66 -37.50 -9.45
N GLY A 917 17.85 -37.10 -10.44
CA GLY A 917 16.39 -37.17 -10.34
C GLY A 917 15.57 -36.02 -10.93
N LEU A 918 16.10 -34.80 -10.97
CA LEU A 918 15.33 -33.62 -11.43
C LEU A 918 15.49 -33.39 -12.94
N SER A 919 14.43 -32.91 -13.58
CA SER A 919 14.47 -32.55 -15.00
C SER A 919 15.23 -31.24 -15.24
N ASP A 920 15.73 -31.03 -16.45
CA ASP A 920 16.37 -29.75 -16.84
C ASP A 920 15.42 -28.56 -16.62
N ALA A 921 14.12 -28.75 -16.89
CA ALA A 921 13.09 -27.76 -16.62
C ALA A 921 12.96 -27.44 -15.13
N THR A 922 12.96 -28.46 -14.26
CA THR A 922 12.93 -28.28 -12.80
C THR A 922 14.19 -27.56 -12.31
N LEU A 923 15.37 -27.93 -12.80
CA LEU A 923 16.63 -27.29 -12.41
C LEU A 923 16.66 -25.79 -12.74
N LEU A 924 16.03 -25.41 -13.85
CA LEU A 924 15.98 -24.04 -14.34
C LEU A 924 14.84 -23.21 -13.73
N PHE A 925 13.66 -23.79 -13.55
CA PHE A 925 12.43 -23.05 -13.26
C PHE A 925 11.76 -23.37 -11.92
N ALA A 926 12.27 -24.33 -11.14
CA ALA A 926 11.78 -24.50 -9.78
C ALA A 926 12.06 -23.25 -8.95
N GLU A 927 11.12 -22.88 -8.09
CA GLU A 927 11.16 -21.69 -7.24
C GLU A 927 11.60 -22.09 -5.81
N SER A 928 12.61 -22.96 -5.72
CA SER A 928 13.15 -23.41 -4.43
C SER A 928 13.66 -22.21 -3.62
N PRO A 929 13.30 -22.11 -2.33
CA PRO A 929 13.59 -20.95 -1.50
C PRO A 929 15.05 -20.90 -1.05
N THR A 930 15.42 -19.77 -0.44
CA THR A 930 16.74 -19.50 0.12
C THR A 930 17.91 -19.73 -0.88
N ARG A 931 17.73 -19.32 -2.13
CA ARG A 931 18.77 -19.41 -3.17
C ARG A 931 19.23 -18.05 -3.64
N PHE A 932 20.49 -18.02 -4.08
CA PHE A 932 21.13 -16.83 -4.65
C PHE A 932 21.97 -17.22 -5.85
N LEU A 933 21.93 -16.40 -6.90
CA LEU A 933 22.90 -16.44 -7.99
C LEU A 933 23.95 -15.36 -7.76
N VAL A 934 25.22 -15.76 -7.70
CA VAL A 934 26.32 -14.91 -7.26
C VAL A 934 27.42 -14.88 -8.31
N GLU A 935 27.87 -13.69 -8.69
CA GLU A 935 29.07 -13.48 -9.50
C GLU A 935 30.27 -13.20 -8.59
N VAL A 936 31.35 -13.95 -8.80
CA VAL A 936 32.59 -13.83 -8.02
C VAL A 936 33.79 -13.73 -8.96
N ALA A 937 34.74 -12.83 -8.63
CA ALA A 937 35.99 -12.74 -9.36
C ALA A 937 36.82 -14.03 -9.21
N GLN A 938 37.54 -14.43 -10.26
CA GLN A 938 38.26 -15.72 -10.26
C GLN A 938 39.31 -15.80 -9.13
N GLU A 939 39.96 -14.70 -8.82
CA GLU A 939 40.93 -14.55 -7.73
C GLU A 939 40.31 -14.67 -6.33
N ASP A 940 39.01 -14.38 -6.19
CA ASP A 940 38.30 -14.38 -4.91
C ASP A 940 37.58 -15.71 -4.62
N ALA A 941 37.47 -16.59 -5.61
CA ALA A 941 36.72 -17.84 -5.56
C ALA A 941 37.04 -18.72 -4.33
N ALA A 942 38.33 -18.98 -4.09
CA ALA A 942 38.76 -19.82 -2.94
C ALA A 942 38.39 -19.18 -1.58
N THR A 943 38.47 -17.85 -1.50
CA THR A 943 38.10 -17.10 -0.28
C THR A 943 36.59 -17.10 -0.07
N PHE A 944 35.83 -16.97 -1.16
CA PHE A 944 34.37 -17.02 -1.15
C PHE A 944 33.86 -18.40 -0.70
N GLU A 945 34.34 -19.48 -1.31
CA GLU A 945 33.99 -20.87 -0.94
C GLU A 945 34.30 -21.15 0.54
N ALA A 946 35.45 -20.68 1.04
CA ALA A 946 35.81 -20.83 2.45
C ALA A 946 34.84 -20.10 3.42
N ILE A 947 34.22 -18.98 3.00
CA ILE A 947 33.27 -18.21 3.84
C ILE A 947 31.88 -18.84 3.87
N LEU A 948 31.48 -19.45 2.75
CA LEU A 948 30.24 -20.22 2.67
C LEU A 948 30.30 -21.45 3.59
N GLY A 949 31.47 -22.10 3.68
CA GLY A 949 31.69 -23.20 4.60
C GLY A 949 30.73 -24.36 4.35
N LYS A 950 29.82 -24.63 5.29
CA LYS A 950 28.82 -25.72 5.17
C LYS A 950 27.53 -25.30 4.45
N THR A 951 27.43 -24.05 3.99
CA THR A 951 26.29 -23.60 3.19
C THR A 951 26.35 -24.29 1.82
N PRO A 952 25.27 -24.96 1.36
CA PRO A 952 25.26 -25.57 0.03
C PRO A 952 25.55 -24.54 -1.05
N HIS A 953 26.48 -24.87 -1.94
CA HIS A 953 26.84 -24.03 -3.07
C HIS A 953 27.51 -24.85 -4.16
N ALA A 954 27.41 -24.37 -5.40
CA ALA A 954 28.18 -24.89 -6.51
C ALA A 954 28.53 -23.79 -7.50
N ARG A 955 29.72 -23.90 -8.09
CA ARG A 955 30.08 -23.13 -9.28
C ARG A 955 29.35 -23.73 -10.46
N ILE A 956 28.39 -22.99 -11.01
CA ILE A 956 27.54 -23.46 -12.09
C ILE A 956 27.91 -22.87 -13.45
N GLY A 957 28.70 -21.80 -13.50
CA GLY A 957 28.89 -21.10 -14.77
C GLY A 957 29.97 -20.03 -14.78
N VAL A 958 29.93 -19.22 -15.84
CA VAL A 958 30.83 -18.10 -16.09
C VAL A 958 30.11 -16.98 -16.86
N VAL A 959 30.49 -15.73 -16.60
CA VAL A 959 30.03 -14.56 -17.37
C VAL A 959 30.76 -14.48 -18.71
N LEU A 960 30.02 -14.23 -19.79
CA LEU A 960 30.52 -14.13 -21.15
C LEU A 960 30.54 -12.69 -21.65
N ALA A 961 31.46 -12.40 -22.57
CA ALA A 961 31.51 -11.09 -23.24
C ALA A 961 30.43 -10.97 -24.33
N GLN A 962 30.10 -12.06 -25.01
CA GLN A 962 29.02 -12.09 -25.99
C GLN A 962 27.67 -12.06 -25.26
N PRO A 963 26.67 -11.30 -25.74
CA PRO A 963 25.35 -11.18 -25.10
C PRO A 963 24.47 -12.41 -25.39
N GLN A 964 24.91 -13.58 -24.95
CA GLN A 964 24.23 -14.86 -25.13
C GLN A 964 24.03 -15.56 -23.78
N PHE A 965 22.82 -16.04 -23.50
CA PHE A 965 22.54 -16.95 -22.40
C PHE A 965 22.52 -18.38 -22.93
N ARG A 966 23.50 -19.19 -22.49
CA ARG A 966 23.54 -20.63 -22.76
C ARG A 966 23.38 -21.43 -21.46
N ALA A 967 22.46 -22.40 -21.45
CA ALA A 967 22.40 -23.43 -20.42
C ALA A 967 22.61 -24.81 -21.04
N THR A 968 23.44 -25.65 -20.41
CA THR A 968 23.80 -26.99 -20.91
C THR A 968 23.50 -28.07 -19.87
N SER A 969 23.14 -29.27 -20.33
CA SER A 969 22.95 -30.47 -19.52
C SER A 969 23.62 -31.69 -20.18
N ASP A 970 23.43 -32.88 -19.62
CA ASP A 970 23.88 -34.14 -20.24
C ASP A 970 23.23 -34.39 -21.62
N ARG A 971 22.13 -33.68 -21.93
CA ARG A 971 21.41 -33.75 -23.21
C ARG A 971 21.92 -32.75 -24.26
N GLY A 972 22.89 -31.91 -23.91
CA GLY A 972 23.40 -30.83 -24.76
C GLY A 972 22.89 -29.46 -24.32
N THR A 973 22.80 -28.51 -25.26
CA THR A 973 22.29 -27.16 -24.99
C THR A 973 20.78 -27.19 -24.82
N VAL A 974 20.27 -26.68 -23.70
CA VAL A 974 18.84 -26.64 -23.37
C VAL A 974 18.25 -25.23 -23.37
N ILE A 975 19.07 -24.21 -23.13
CA ILE A 975 18.75 -22.80 -23.42
C ILE A 975 19.84 -22.24 -24.32
N ASP A 976 19.43 -21.58 -25.40
CA ASP A 976 20.30 -20.76 -26.25
C ASP A 976 19.53 -19.50 -26.66
N ALA A 977 19.75 -18.40 -25.95
CA ALA A 977 19.01 -17.16 -26.13
C ALA A 977 19.92 -15.95 -26.29
N ASP A 978 19.57 -15.04 -27.19
CA ASP A 978 20.19 -13.72 -27.31
C ASP A 978 19.65 -12.79 -26.20
N ILE A 979 20.55 -12.12 -25.46
CA ILE A 979 20.16 -11.26 -24.33
C ILE A 979 19.32 -10.06 -24.80
N THR A 980 19.53 -9.56 -26.01
CA THR A 980 18.71 -8.47 -26.58
C THR A 980 17.28 -8.95 -26.79
N ARG A 981 17.10 -10.18 -27.27
CA ARG A 981 15.78 -10.79 -27.42
C ARG A 981 15.08 -10.96 -26.08
N LEU A 982 15.77 -11.49 -25.07
CA LEU A 982 15.24 -11.64 -23.71
C LEU A 982 14.86 -10.27 -23.11
N ARG A 983 15.70 -9.25 -23.30
CA ARG A 983 15.42 -7.87 -22.88
C ARG A 983 14.14 -7.33 -23.54
N THR A 984 13.94 -7.56 -24.83
CA THR A 984 12.69 -7.15 -25.51
C THR A 984 11.49 -7.88 -24.89
N CYS A 985 11.57 -9.21 -24.72
CA CYS A 985 10.50 -9.98 -24.08
C CYS A 985 10.14 -9.46 -22.69
N TRP A 986 11.12 -8.97 -21.94
CA TRP A 986 10.97 -8.46 -20.59
C TRP A 986 10.43 -7.01 -20.51
N LEU A 987 10.82 -6.12 -21.43
CA LEU A 987 10.42 -4.70 -21.40
C LEU A 987 9.05 -4.42 -22.02
N THR A 988 8.63 -5.23 -22.99
CA THR A 988 7.44 -4.96 -23.82
C THR A 988 6.08 -5.13 -23.11
N PRO A 989 5.82 -6.15 -22.26
CA PRO A 989 4.45 -6.52 -21.87
C PRO A 989 3.61 -5.40 -21.23
N LEU A 990 4.20 -4.62 -20.32
CA LEU A 990 3.49 -3.52 -19.67
C LEU A 990 3.63 -2.20 -20.43
N ALA A 991 4.62 -2.08 -21.32
CA ALA A 991 4.80 -0.88 -22.15
C ALA A 991 3.76 -0.82 -23.28
N GLU A 992 3.40 -1.96 -23.89
CA GLU A 992 2.36 -2.02 -24.93
C GLU A 992 0.94 -1.97 -24.35
N ALA A 993 0.73 -2.40 -23.10
CA ALA A 993 -0.56 -2.25 -22.41
C ALA A 993 -0.83 -0.80 -21.95
N ALA A 994 0.22 0.01 -21.79
CA ALA A 994 0.14 1.41 -21.39
C ALA A 994 -0.04 2.40 -22.58
N VAL A 995 -0.08 1.89 -23.82
CA VAL A 995 -0.31 2.65 -25.07
C VAL A 995 -1.69 2.32 -25.62
#